data_AF-A0A3D2U5I9-F1
#
_entry.id   AF-A0A3D2U5I9-F1
#
_cell.length_a   1.000
_cell.length_b   1.000
_cell.length_c   1.000
_cell.angle_alpha   90.00
_cell.angle_beta   90.00
_cell.angle_gamma   90.00
#
_symmetry.space_group_name_H-M   'P 1'
#
loop_
_entity.id
_entity.type
_entity.pdbx_description
1 polymer ?
#
loop_
_entity_poly.entity_id
_entity_poly.type
_entity_poly.pdbx_seq_one_letter_code
_entity_poly.pdbx_strand_id
1 'polypeptide(L)'
;MTDITTASSTGGLSGNPLATGVSWRSWLMATVVGLGLSLVFWWSLYSGGGLLGGDIYTYFFPQKAYLAEHVVRGELPLWNNRVGHGYPVVGESQTGLFYPFHLLYAVLGVNTAYNTVQLVHYVLAFVFTWRYARQMGLGDVSGWLVGLVYVYGWFPPRIVLEWAILGGTWLPAALWVIERFLARPRCYDLLLLSLVLALQMLAGHFHLAFVTQLVLVFYVPSRLWWAGRGLPERSVSARRRLLVASVVGMGLAFGLAAVQLLPTWELKQSSQRENVTGRKYDPGYGHMPFAYWSQVVTPWRWYESGVDRVSQYDAGPADTNQVEAHLYFGLPTVGLLAVGLVGWCVGRRTDLRFVIWLVLGSLALLYTPAWHLPVTRHLPGFGFFTGPGRYGIVTALAAALLAGLAWQWLVTRPALARRGGLGVLLGVVVFPLLVWDLWEVGRKQTYAAFLETPLIDRLEHSPVAARLQRLDEPVRLFCDYQNLPTLLRVASTPVYLGLGPAEYFDKSLAMPGELPFGVQATSEQVDWLQRAGVTHLLTRRPLDTADWPATLIESFASDPFLQVAYQGGDRRLNFFLYRLDGSRGRLSWLKNAEGLSAKITGYTANQVTATVESARGGRLVLTDLAYPGWSVRVDGEVAESVRVEGMFRGVDVPPGSHEVTWIYRPTSVIVGAVLTAVSLVLLVGACLVGRRRFELVWDEA
;
A
#
# COMPACT_ATOMS: atom_id res chain seq x y z
N MET A 1 -13.20 -26.50 -73.81
CA MET A 1 -11.86 -27.12 -73.78
C MET A 1 -11.02 -26.24 -72.86
N THR A 2 -10.95 -26.62 -71.58
CA THR A 2 -9.78 -27.21 -70.86
C THR A 2 -8.97 -26.09 -70.19
N ASP A 3 -8.63 -26.08 -68.90
CA ASP A 3 -8.89 -27.02 -67.81
C ASP A 3 -8.66 -26.31 -66.47
N ILE A 4 -9.39 -26.75 -65.45
CA ILE A 4 -9.28 -26.37 -64.04
C ILE A 4 -8.38 -27.40 -63.36
N THR A 5 -7.31 -26.99 -62.66
CA THR A 5 -6.70 -27.85 -61.63
C THR A 5 -6.35 -27.09 -60.37
N THR A 6 -7.00 -27.56 -59.32
CA THR A 6 -6.83 -27.40 -57.88
C THR A 6 -5.40 -27.57 -57.37
N ALA A 7 -4.96 -26.71 -56.46
CA ALA A 7 -3.89 -27.00 -55.52
C ALA A 7 -4.38 -26.77 -54.08
N SER A 8 -4.30 -27.84 -53.32
CA SER A 8 -4.93 -28.12 -52.04
C SER A 8 -4.31 -27.39 -50.85
N SER A 9 -5.19 -26.92 -49.97
CA SER A 9 -4.96 -26.52 -48.60
C SER A 9 -4.32 -27.63 -47.75
N THR A 10 -3.05 -27.44 -47.37
CA THR A 10 -2.49 -28.03 -46.14
C THR A 10 -1.71 -26.93 -45.40
N GLY A 11 -2.46 -25.97 -44.83
CA GLY A 11 -1.93 -24.98 -43.91
C GLY A 11 -1.52 -25.64 -42.59
N GLY A 12 -0.35 -26.27 -42.58
CA GLY A 12 0.29 -26.77 -41.38
C GLY A 12 0.57 -25.60 -40.44
N LEU A 13 -0.02 -25.66 -39.25
CA LEU A 13 0.24 -24.81 -38.09
C LEU A 13 1.68 -25.00 -37.58
N SER A 14 2.66 -24.56 -38.36
CA SER A 14 4.09 -24.53 -38.02
C SER A 14 4.60 -23.09 -37.75
N GLY A 15 3.68 -22.13 -37.59
CA GLY A 15 4.02 -20.77 -37.19
C GLY A 15 4.50 -20.74 -35.74
N ASN A 16 5.79 -20.43 -35.56
CA ASN A 16 6.46 -20.20 -34.28
C ASN A 16 5.63 -19.24 -33.38
N PRO A 17 4.97 -19.69 -32.29
CA PRO A 17 4.01 -18.88 -31.54
C PRO A 17 4.62 -17.71 -30.76
N LEU A 18 5.95 -17.58 -30.72
CA LEU A 18 6.69 -16.69 -29.81
C LEU A 18 7.31 -15.47 -30.48
N ALA A 19 7.01 -15.23 -31.76
CA ALA A 19 7.62 -14.15 -32.52
C ALA A 19 6.61 -13.19 -33.16
N THR A 20 5.40 -13.05 -32.58
CA THR A 20 4.56 -11.90 -32.93
C THR A 20 4.96 -10.72 -32.05
N GLY A 21 5.82 -9.86 -32.57
CA GLY A 21 6.09 -8.57 -31.92
C GLY A 21 4.76 -7.85 -31.68
N VAL A 22 4.53 -7.39 -30.46
CA VAL A 22 3.34 -6.58 -30.16
C VAL A 22 3.53 -5.24 -30.86
N SER A 23 2.61 -4.90 -31.76
CA SER A 23 2.69 -3.64 -32.51
C SER A 23 2.53 -2.44 -31.58
N TRP A 24 3.09 -1.28 -31.95
CA TRP A 24 2.85 -0.03 -31.22
C TRP A 24 1.36 0.33 -31.14
N ARG A 25 0.58 -0.05 -32.16
CA ARG A 25 -0.88 0.13 -32.19
C ARG A 25 -1.55 -0.67 -31.08
N SER A 26 -1.12 -1.92 -30.84
CA SER A 26 -1.66 -2.75 -29.77
C SER A 26 -1.35 -2.17 -28.38
N TRP A 27 -0.15 -1.61 -28.18
CA TRP A 27 0.21 -0.87 -26.96
C TRP A 27 -0.68 0.36 -26.75
N LEU A 28 -0.86 1.16 -27.80
CA LEU A 28 -1.73 2.32 -27.75
C LEU A 28 -3.17 1.93 -27.41
N MET A 29 -3.71 0.89 -28.05
CA MET A 29 -5.07 0.42 -27.78
C MET A 29 -5.23 -0.12 -26.36
N ALA A 30 -4.30 -0.93 -25.85
CA ALA A 30 -4.37 -1.39 -24.47
C ALA A 30 -4.33 -0.23 -23.46
N THR A 31 -3.53 0.80 -23.75
CA THR A 31 -3.46 2.01 -22.92
C THR A 31 -4.77 2.81 -22.99
N VAL A 32 -5.32 3.02 -24.18
CA VAL A 32 -6.62 3.71 -24.38
C VAL A 32 -7.75 2.97 -23.69
N VAL A 33 -7.82 1.64 -23.79
CA VAL A 33 -8.83 0.83 -23.09
C VAL A 33 -8.63 0.94 -21.57
N GLY A 34 -7.39 0.82 -21.08
CA GLY A 34 -7.09 0.98 -19.65
C GLY A 34 -7.50 2.35 -19.11
N LEU A 35 -7.18 3.42 -19.84
CA LEU A 35 -7.60 4.79 -19.53
C LEU A 35 -9.12 4.94 -19.54
N GLY A 36 -9.80 4.45 -20.60
CA GLY A 36 -11.25 4.50 -20.73
C GLY A 36 -11.97 3.78 -19.59
N LEU A 37 -11.50 2.58 -19.21
CA LEU A 37 -12.04 1.87 -18.05
C LEU A 37 -11.80 2.65 -16.75
N SER A 38 -10.63 3.25 -16.58
CA SER A 38 -10.34 4.03 -15.37
C SER A 38 -11.24 5.27 -15.25
N LEU A 39 -11.58 5.90 -16.38
CA LEU A 39 -12.51 7.02 -16.45
C LEU A 39 -13.94 6.58 -16.08
N VAL A 40 -14.40 5.43 -16.59
CA VAL A 40 -15.73 4.89 -16.28
C VAL A 40 -15.89 4.57 -14.80
N PHE A 41 -14.87 3.95 -14.19
CA PHE A 41 -14.93 3.58 -12.77
C PHE A 41 -14.69 4.75 -11.83
N TRP A 42 -13.79 5.67 -12.20
CA TRP A 42 -13.23 6.66 -11.28
C TRP A 42 -13.39 8.10 -11.78
N TRP A 43 -14.48 8.39 -12.49
CA TRP A 43 -14.79 9.74 -13.00
C TRP A 43 -14.64 10.82 -11.91
N SER A 44 -15.12 10.55 -10.70
CA SER A 44 -15.02 11.45 -9.55
C SER A 44 -13.57 11.84 -9.20
N LEU A 45 -12.60 10.94 -9.38
CA LEU A 45 -11.19 11.24 -9.11
C LEU A 45 -10.57 12.08 -10.24
N TYR A 46 -10.99 11.84 -11.48
CA TYR A 46 -10.58 12.64 -12.65
C TYR A 46 -11.16 14.05 -12.61
N SER A 47 -12.39 14.22 -12.12
CA SER A 47 -13.05 15.51 -11.99
C SER A 47 -12.57 16.32 -10.79
N GLY A 48 -11.52 15.88 -10.10
CA GLY A 48 -10.92 16.58 -8.96
C GLY A 48 -11.53 16.26 -7.60
N GLY A 49 -12.44 15.29 -7.51
CA GLY A 49 -13.06 14.86 -6.25
C GLY A 49 -12.09 14.18 -5.29
N GLY A 50 -12.56 13.93 -4.06
CA GLY A 50 -11.79 13.26 -3.01
C GLY A 50 -12.40 11.93 -2.60
N LEU A 51 -11.60 11.09 -1.96
CA LEU A 51 -12.04 9.85 -1.32
C LEU A 51 -12.14 10.07 0.18
N LEU A 52 -13.20 9.59 0.83
CA LEU A 52 -13.40 9.61 2.29
C LEU A 52 -13.81 8.22 2.77
N GLY A 53 -13.18 7.70 3.83
CA GLY A 53 -13.53 6.39 4.40
C GLY A 53 -12.32 5.46 4.53
N GLY A 54 -12.55 4.31 5.15
CA GLY A 54 -11.49 3.37 5.53
C GLY A 54 -10.33 4.06 6.24
N ASP A 55 -9.11 3.73 5.82
CA ASP A 55 -7.87 4.24 6.44
C ASP A 55 -7.34 5.51 5.76
N ILE A 56 -8.09 6.12 4.84
CA ILE A 56 -7.60 7.24 4.04
C ILE A 56 -7.19 8.41 4.94
N TYR A 57 -8.08 8.89 5.80
CA TYR A 57 -7.81 10.08 6.64
C TYR A 57 -7.33 9.76 8.05
N THR A 58 -7.45 8.51 8.50
CA THR A 58 -6.84 8.05 9.74
C THR A 58 -5.39 7.63 9.54
N TYR A 59 -4.95 7.37 8.30
CA TYR A 59 -3.63 6.80 8.04
C TYR A 59 -2.91 7.32 6.80
N PHE A 60 -3.43 7.09 5.59
CA PHE A 60 -2.65 7.30 4.36
C PHE A 60 -2.50 8.78 3.99
N PHE A 61 -3.62 9.49 3.85
CA PHE A 61 -3.66 10.87 3.39
C PHE A 61 -2.90 11.84 4.31
N PRO A 62 -2.99 11.78 5.65
CA PRO A 62 -2.19 12.65 6.53
C PRO A 62 -0.68 12.49 6.30
N GLN A 63 -0.22 11.26 6.07
CA GLN A 63 1.19 11.00 5.77
C GLN A 63 1.61 11.58 4.42
N LYS A 64 0.74 11.48 3.40
CA LYS A 64 1.00 12.09 2.08
C LYS A 64 0.95 13.62 2.11
N ALA A 65 0.08 14.20 2.92
CA ALA A 65 0.04 15.64 3.14
C ALA A 65 1.32 16.13 3.83
N TYR A 66 1.80 15.40 4.84
CA TYR A 66 3.10 15.68 5.47
C TYR A 66 4.25 15.56 4.46
N LEU A 67 4.28 14.49 3.66
CA LEU A 67 5.27 14.31 2.60
C LEU A 67 5.26 15.47 1.60
N ALA A 68 4.08 15.85 1.09
CA ALA A 68 3.94 16.93 0.11
C ALA A 68 4.44 18.26 0.66
N GLU A 69 4.11 18.60 1.92
CA GLU A 69 4.57 19.85 2.54
C GLU A 69 6.10 19.95 2.60
N HIS A 70 6.79 18.85 2.94
CA HIS A 70 8.25 18.84 3.07
C HIS A 70 8.96 18.76 1.72
N VAL A 71 8.48 17.93 0.79
CA VAL A 71 9.11 17.78 -0.54
C VAL A 71 9.03 19.07 -1.35
N VAL A 72 7.93 19.82 -1.27
CA VAL A 72 7.80 21.14 -1.90
C VAL A 72 8.84 22.15 -1.36
N ARG A 73 9.29 21.99 -0.11
CA ARG A 73 10.36 22.80 0.49
C ARG A 73 11.77 22.28 0.19
N GLY A 74 11.91 21.20 -0.58
CA GLY A 74 13.20 20.54 -0.81
C GLY A 74 13.71 19.74 0.39
N GLU A 75 12.84 19.44 1.35
CA GLU A 75 13.18 18.66 2.55
C GLU A 75 12.78 17.19 2.35
N LEU A 76 13.67 16.27 2.76
CA LEU A 76 13.38 14.84 2.82
C LEU A 76 12.98 14.47 4.25
N PRO A 77 11.67 14.28 4.56
CA PRO A 77 11.23 14.05 5.95
C PRO A 77 11.50 12.60 6.38
N LEU A 78 12.56 12.39 7.17
CA LEU A 78 12.87 11.06 7.73
C LEU A 78 12.10 10.78 9.03
N TRP A 79 11.59 11.83 9.69
CA TRP A 79 10.81 11.75 10.91
C TRP A 79 9.51 12.56 10.79
N ASN A 80 8.42 12.02 11.34
CA ASN A 80 7.14 12.71 11.43
C ASN A 80 7.02 13.28 12.83
N ASN A 81 6.87 14.59 12.95
CA ASN A 81 6.74 15.30 14.24
C ASN A 81 5.30 15.67 14.61
N ARG A 82 4.31 15.31 13.78
CA ARG A 82 2.90 15.65 13.99
C ARG A 82 2.07 14.48 14.51
N VAL A 83 2.45 13.24 14.24
CA VAL A 83 1.72 12.09 14.77
C VAL A 83 2.30 11.70 16.14
N GLY A 84 1.49 11.84 17.20
CA GLY A 84 1.84 11.49 18.57
C GLY A 84 3.05 12.23 19.11
N HIS A 85 4.06 11.45 19.50
CA HIS A 85 5.40 11.86 19.93
C HIS A 85 6.45 11.71 18.81
N GLY A 86 5.97 11.53 17.58
CA GLY A 86 6.73 11.31 16.38
C GLY A 86 7.15 9.87 16.12
N TYR A 87 7.55 9.58 14.89
CA TYR A 87 7.98 8.24 14.44
C TYR A 87 8.88 8.33 13.19
N PRO A 88 9.70 7.29 12.89
CA PRO A 88 10.52 7.26 11.69
C PRO A 88 9.66 6.98 10.43
N VAL A 89 9.53 7.97 9.55
CA VAL A 89 8.69 7.92 8.33
C VAL A 89 9.13 6.80 7.41
N VAL A 90 10.45 6.71 7.16
CA VAL A 90 11.01 5.67 6.29
C VAL A 90 10.82 4.30 6.92
N GLY A 91 10.97 4.18 8.24
CA GLY A 91 10.79 2.92 8.94
C GLY A 91 9.37 2.39 8.83
N GLU A 92 8.37 3.25 9.02
CA GLU A 92 6.94 2.89 8.89
C GLU A 92 6.61 2.38 7.49
N SER A 93 7.27 2.92 6.46
CA SER A 93 7.29 2.51 5.05
C SER A 93 6.11 2.88 4.16
N GLN A 94 4.88 2.95 4.66
CA GLN A 94 3.68 3.15 3.81
C GLN A 94 3.54 4.59 3.31
N THR A 95 4.30 5.55 3.86
CA THR A 95 4.50 6.85 3.20
C THR A 95 5.10 6.68 1.80
N GLY A 96 5.95 5.67 1.58
CA GLY A 96 6.57 5.36 0.29
C GLY A 96 7.55 6.44 -0.17
N LEU A 97 8.41 6.92 0.74
CA LEU A 97 9.27 8.09 0.53
C LEU A 97 10.17 7.97 -0.72
N PHE A 98 10.65 6.75 -1.00
CA PHE A 98 11.53 6.45 -2.13
C PHE A 98 10.79 5.89 -3.36
N TYR A 99 9.46 5.91 -3.35
CA TYR A 99 8.66 5.45 -4.49
C TYR A 99 8.58 6.55 -5.56
N PRO A 100 9.03 6.30 -6.81
CA PRO A 100 9.22 7.37 -7.80
C PRO A 100 7.91 8.05 -8.24
N PHE A 101 6.77 7.36 -8.20
CA PHE A 101 5.48 7.98 -8.52
C PHE A 101 5.05 9.03 -7.48
N HIS A 102 5.62 9.01 -6.27
CA HIS A 102 5.38 10.04 -5.26
C HIS A 102 6.14 11.34 -5.52
N LEU A 103 7.01 11.41 -6.55
CA LEU A 103 7.51 12.69 -7.03
C LEU A 103 6.38 13.62 -7.52
N LEU A 104 5.20 13.07 -7.84
CA LEU A 104 4.01 13.86 -8.16
C LEU A 104 3.57 14.78 -7.01
N TYR A 105 3.85 14.44 -5.75
CA TYR A 105 3.56 15.32 -4.60
C TYR A 105 4.45 16.56 -4.54
N ALA A 106 5.55 16.60 -5.31
CA ALA A 106 6.39 17.79 -5.44
C ALA A 106 5.80 18.84 -6.40
N VAL A 107 4.92 18.41 -7.31
CA VAL A 107 4.44 19.22 -8.44
C VAL A 107 2.93 19.42 -8.49
N LEU A 108 2.13 18.49 -7.94
CA LEU A 108 0.67 18.55 -7.90
C LEU A 108 0.18 18.82 -6.48
N GLY A 109 -1.00 19.42 -6.35
CA GLY A 109 -1.70 19.51 -5.06
C GLY A 109 -1.94 18.11 -4.46
N VAL A 110 -1.91 17.99 -3.12
CA VAL A 110 -1.89 16.69 -2.43
C VAL A 110 -3.03 15.75 -2.85
N ASN A 111 -4.27 16.27 -3.01
CA ASN A 111 -5.40 15.46 -3.45
C ASN A 111 -5.23 14.99 -4.90
N THR A 112 -4.83 15.90 -5.79
CA THR A 112 -4.57 15.60 -7.21
C THR A 112 -3.45 14.57 -7.35
N ALA A 113 -2.36 14.71 -6.59
CA ALA A 113 -1.27 13.75 -6.56
C ALA A 113 -1.74 12.37 -6.08
N TYR A 114 -2.49 12.30 -4.96
CA TYR A 114 -3.04 11.05 -4.43
C TYR A 114 -3.95 10.34 -5.43
N ASN A 115 -4.85 11.06 -6.08
CA ASN A 115 -5.71 10.52 -7.14
C ASN A 115 -4.89 10.06 -8.34
N THR A 116 -3.97 10.89 -8.82
CA THR A 116 -3.15 10.61 -10.02
C THR A 116 -2.31 9.37 -9.82
N VAL A 117 -1.68 9.21 -8.65
CA VAL A 117 -0.92 8.01 -8.29
C VAL A 117 -1.82 6.79 -8.42
N GLN A 118 -2.99 6.76 -7.77
CA GLN A 118 -3.89 5.61 -7.88
C GLN A 118 -4.33 5.33 -9.32
N LEU A 119 -4.79 6.36 -10.05
CA LEU A 119 -5.30 6.21 -11.43
C LEU A 119 -4.24 5.69 -12.39
N VAL A 120 -3.00 6.20 -12.30
CA VAL A 120 -1.87 5.69 -13.10
C VAL A 120 -1.64 4.20 -12.83
N HIS A 121 -1.76 3.77 -11.58
CA HIS A 121 -1.58 2.35 -11.22
C HIS A 121 -2.72 1.46 -11.73
N TYR A 122 -3.97 1.93 -11.78
CA TYR A 122 -5.06 1.20 -12.46
C TYR A 122 -4.72 0.96 -13.95
N VAL A 123 -4.23 1.99 -14.64
CA VAL A 123 -3.87 1.90 -16.06
C VAL A 123 -2.66 1.00 -16.26
N LEU A 124 -1.60 1.16 -15.45
CA LEU A 124 -0.40 0.33 -15.51
C LEU A 124 -0.72 -1.15 -15.22
N ALA A 125 -1.52 -1.44 -14.18
CA ALA A 125 -1.94 -2.79 -13.84
C ALA A 125 -2.68 -3.45 -15.01
N PHE A 126 -3.58 -2.70 -15.66
CA PHE A 126 -4.30 -3.18 -16.84
C PHE A 126 -3.34 -3.49 -17.99
N VAL A 127 -2.44 -2.55 -18.32
CA VAL A 127 -1.48 -2.69 -19.42
C VAL A 127 -0.50 -3.85 -19.17
N PHE A 128 0.04 -3.98 -17.96
CA PHE A 128 0.93 -5.08 -17.61
C PHE A 128 0.22 -6.43 -17.62
N THR A 129 -1.04 -6.49 -17.17
CA THR A 129 -1.84 -7.71 -17.21
C THR A 129 -2.16 -8.12 -18.64
N TRP A 130 -2.60 -7.17 -19.48
CA TRP A 130 -2.77 -7.41 -20.92
C TRP A 130 -1.47 -7.90 -21.55
N ARG A 131 -0.34 -7.25 -21.23
CA ARG A 131 0.94 -7.62 -21.83
C ARG A 131 1.41 -9.00 -21.40
N TYR A 132 1.17 -9.39 -20.15
CA TYR A 132 1.42 -10.75 -19.67
C TYR A 132 0.51 -11.77 -20.39
N ALA A 133 -0.78 -11.47 -20.53
CA ALA A 133 -1.71 -12.31 -21.29
C ALA A 133 -1.27 -12.50 -22.76
N ARG A 134 -0.76 -11.44 -23.42
CA ARG A 134 -0.17 -11.55 -24.77
C ARG A 134 1.07 -12.45 -24.78
N GLN A 135 1.92 -12.38 -23.75
CA GLN A 135 3.08 -13.26 -23.62
C GLN A 135 2.68 -14.73 -23.46
N MET A 136 1.55 -14.99 -22.81
CA MET A 136 0.95 -16.32 -22.66
C MET A 136 0.32 -16.84 -23.97
N GLY A 137 0.26 -16.03 -25.02
CA GLY A 137 -0.27 -16.40 -26.34
C GLY A 137 -1.76 -16.10 -26.55
N LEU A 138 -2.40 -15.37 -25.62
CA LEU A 138 -3.77 -14.87 -25.81
C LEU A 138 -3.78 -13.68 -26.76
N GLY A 139 -4.85 -13.45 -27.53
CA GLY A 139 -5.01 -12.29 -28.42
C GLY A 139 -5.27 -10.97 -27.67
N ASP A 140 -5.38 -9.85 -28.40
CA ASP A 140 -5.58 -8.52 -27.80
C ASP A 140 -6.89 -8.43 -26.99
N VAL A 141 -8.02 -8.84 -27.57
CA VAL A 141 -9.33 -8.81 -26.91
C VAL A 141 -9.35 -9.70 -25.66
N SER A 142 -8.79 -10.92 -25.74
CA SER A 142 -8.62 -11.79 -24.57
C SER A 142 -7.76 -11.11 -23.51
N GLY A 143 -6.67 -10.44 -23.90
CA GLY A 143 -5.81 -9.73 -22.98
C GLY A 143 -6.50 -8.54 -22.30
N TRP A 144 -7.35 -7.80 -23.02
CA TRP A 144 -8.17 -6.74 -22.42
C TRP A 144 -9.17 -7.30 -21.40
N LEU A 145 -9.79 -8.45 -21.71
CA LEU A 145 -10.65 -9.16 -20.76
C LEU A 145 -9.85 -9.56 -19.51
N VAL A 146 -8.66 -10.14 -19.65
CA VAL A 146 -7.81 -10.51 -18.49
C VAL A 146 -7.49 -9.26 -17.64
N GLY A 147 -7.11 -8.16 -18.29
CA GLY A 147 -6.84 -6.89 -17.61
C GLY A 147 -8.05 -6.35 -16.86
N LEU A 148 -9.23 -6.38 -17.48
CA LEU A 148 -10.49 -5.94 -16.87
C LEU A 148 -10.83 -6.76 -15.62
N VAL A 149 -10.80 -8.09 -15.74
CA VAL A 149 -11.15 -9.01 -14.65
C VAL A 149 -10.19 -8.88 -13.47
N TYR A 150 -8.87 -8.84 -13.72
CA TYR A 150 -7.87 -8.74 -12.66
C TYR A 150 -7.96 -7.41 -11.92
N VAL A 151 -7.92 -6.30 -12.65
CA VAL A 151 -7.84 -4.96 -12.06
C VAL A 151 -9.17 -4.61 -11.40
N TYR A 152 -10.28 -4.67 -12.13
CA TYR A 152 -11.57 -4.20 -11.64
C TYR A 152 -12.34 -5.25 -10.84
N GLY A 153 -11.88 -6.51 -10.81
CA GLY A 153 -12.36 -7.50 -9.84
C GLY A 153 -11.73 -7.29 -8.45
N TRP A 154 -10.43 -7.04 -8.38
CA TRP A 154 -9.72 -7.06 -7.09
C TRP A 154 -9.47 -5.68 -6.46
N PHE A 155 -9.27 -4.64 -7.27
CA PHE A 155 -8.80 -3.33 -6.80
C PHE A 155 -9.91 -2.45 -6.19
N PRO A 156 -11.11 -2.29 -6.80
CA PRO A 156 -12.16 -1.36 -6.31
C PRO A 156 -12.51 -1.42 -4.82
N PRO A 157 -12.75 -2.58 -4.19
CA PRO A 157 -13.03 -2.65 -2.74
C PRO A 157 -11.87 -2.11 -1.89
N ARG A 158 -10.65 -2.11 -2.42
CA ARG A 158 -9.41 -1.74 -1.74
C ARG A 158 -8.92 -0.35 -2.11
N ILE A 159 -9.74 0.48 -2.76
CA ILE A 159 -9.37 1.87 -3.11
C ILE A 159 -9.07 2.74 -1.88
N VAL A 160 -9.56 2.34 -0.70
CA VAL A 160 -9.22 2.98 0.60
C VAL A 160 -7.84 2.58 1.13
N LEU A 161 -7.20 1.59 0.52
CA LEU A 161 -5.91 1.03 0.89
C LEU A 161 -4.94 1.22 -0.29
N GLU A 162 -4.29 2.38 -0.35
CA GLU A 162 -3.40 2.76 -1.46
C GLU A 162 -2.40 1.64 -1.82
N TRP A 163 -1.84 0.99 -0.80
CA TRP A 163 -0.90 -0.11 -0.98
C TRP A 163 -1.42 -1.27 -1.82
N ALA A 164 -2.73 -1.53 -1.81
CA ALA A 164 -3.32 -2.62 -2.59
C ALA A 164 -3.22 -2.33 -4.09
N ILE A 165 -3.50 -1.08 -4.47
CA ILE A 165 -3.45 -0.61 -5.85
C ILE A 165 -2.00 -0.59 -6.36
N LEU A 166 -1.10 0.02 -5.59
CA LEU A 166 0.32 0.13 -5.93
C LEU A 166 0.97 -1.25 -5.97
N GLY A 167 0.82 -2.04 -4.91
CA GLY A 167 1.43 -3.37 -4.80
C GLY A 167 0.87 -4.37 -5.82
N GLY A 168 -0.44 -4.35 -6.08
CA GLY A 168 -1.09 -5.24 -7.04
C GLY A 168 -0.71 -4.96 -8.50
N THR A 169 -0.28 -3.74 -8.82
CA THR A 169 0.15 -3.34 -10.17
C THR A 169 1.38 -4.12 -10.66
N TRP A 170 2.31 -4.41 -9.75
CA TRP A 170 3.62 -4.96 -10.10
C TRP A 170 3.65 -6.48 -10.26
N LEU A 171 2.67 -7.21 -9.73
CA LEU A 171 2.54 -8.67 -9.90
C LEU A 171 2.51 -9.09 -11.39
N PRO A 172 1.58 -8.58 -12.24
CA PRO A 172 1.57 -8.92 -13.66
C PRO A 172 2.80 -8.40 -14.40
N ALA A 173 3.39 -7.28 -13.97
CA ALA A 173 4.63 -6.77 -14.54
C ALA A 173 5.79 -7.74 -14.32
N ALA A 174 5.97 -8.23 -13.09
CA ALA A 174 7.01 -9.20 -12.75
C ALA A 174 6.85 -10.49 -13.56
N LEU A 175 5.62 -11.01 -13.66
CA LEU A 175 5.26 -12.17 -14.48
C LEU A 175 5.53 -11.97 -15.97
N TRP A 176 5.19 -10.80 -16.51
CA TRP A 176 5.51 -10.46 -17.89
C TRP A 176 7.03 -10.49 -18.14
N VAL A 177 7.81 -9.83 -17.28
CA VAL A 177 9.25 -9.71 -17.46
C VAL A 177 9.94 -11.05 -17.29
N ILE A 178 9.56 -11.86 -16.29
CA ILE A 178 10.17 -13.18 -16.11
C ILE A 178 9.85 -14.11 -17.28
N GLU A 179 8.63 -14.06 -17.83
CA GLU A 179 8.27 -14.89 -18.97
C GLU A 179 8.98 -14.44 -20.26
N ARG A 180 9.26 -13.14 -20.39
CA ARG A 180 10.14 -12.61 -21.45
C ARG A 180 11.56 -13.15 -21.30
N PHE A 181 12.11 -13.12 -20.08
CA PHE A 181 13.45 -13.64 -19.78
C PHE A 181 13.57 -15.14 -20.07
N LEU A 182 12.62 -15.97 -19.62
CA LEU A 182 12.68 -17.41 -19.85
C LEU A 182 12.60 -17.77 -21.34
N ALA A 183 11.77 -17.05 -22.10
CA ALA A 183 11.62 -17.26 -23.53
C ALA A 183 12.84 -16.76 -24.33
N ARG A 184 13.42 -15.61 -23.94
CA ARG A 184 14.60 -15.02 -24.59
C ARG A 184 15.52 -14.41 -23.53
N PRO A 185 16.44 -15.21 -22.96
CA PRO A 185 17.29 -14.78 -21.85
C PRO A 185 18.16 -13.59 -22.22
N ARG A 186 17.85 -12.42 -21.65
CA ARG A 186 18.64 -11.18 -21.80
C ARG A 186 18.97 -10.60 -20.44
N CYS A 187 20.17 -10.06 -20.30
CA CYS A 187 20.59 -9.42 -19.05
C CYS A 187 19.68 -8.24 -18.66
N TYR A 188 19.21 -7.48 -19.66
CA TYR A 188 18.25 -6.39 -19.49
C TYR A 188 16.94 -6.85 -18.83
N ASP A 189 16.50 -8.09 -19.07
CA ASP A 189 15.26 -8.61 -18.48
C ASP A 189 15.43 -8.90 -16.99
N LEU A 190 16.63 -9.33 -16.56
CA LEU A 190 16.95 -9.48 -15.15
C LEU A 190 17.02 -8.12 -14.47
N LEU A 191 17.63 -7.11 -15.10
CA LEU A 191 17.64 -5.74 -14.61
C LEU A 191 16.22 -5.21 -14.43
N LEU A 192 15.37 -5.40 -15.44
CA LEU A 192 13.98 -4.97 -15.39
C LEU A 192 13.18 -5.74 -14.32
N LEU A 193 13.41 -7.04 -14.16
CA LEU A 193 12.75 -7.85 -13.14
C LEU A 193 13.13 -7.36 -11.73
N SER A 194 14.42 -7.17 -11.49
CA SER A 194 14.92 -6.63 -10.21
C SER A 194 14.34 -5.26 -9.92
N LEU A 195 14.27 -4.38 -10.93
CA LEU A 195 13.67 -3.05 -10.78
C LEU A 195 12.17 -3.12 -10.48
N VAL A 196 11.40 -3.94 -11.19
CA VAL A 196 9.95 -4.11 -10.97
C VAL A 196 9.68 -4.59 -9.54
N LEU A 197 10.42 -5.60 -9.08
CA LEU A 197 10.28 -6.14 -7.73
C LEU A 197 10.73 -5.13 -6.67
N ALA A 198 11.78 -4.35 -6.94
CA ALA A 198 12.23 -3.28 -6.05
C ALA A 198 11.18 -2.17 -5.94
N LEU A 199 10.61 -1.71 -7.07
CA LEU A 199 9.53 -0.71 -7.10
C LEU A 199 8.31 -1.15 -6.28
N GLN A 200 7.94 -2.43 -6.37
CA GLN A 200 6.87 -2.99 -5.56
C GLN A 200 7.16 -2.91 -4.05
N MET A 201 8.42 -3.10 -3.63
CA MET A 201 8.84 -2.96 -2.23
C MET A 201 8.94 -1.49 -1.80
N LEU A 202 9.42 -0.60 -2.69
CA LEU A 202 9.53 0.83 -2.43
C LEU A 202 8.15 1.50 -2.24
N ALA A 203 7.08 0.90 -2.74
CA ALA A 203 5.71 1.33 -2.47
C ALA A 203 5.30 1.18 -0.98
N GLY A 204 6.10 0.49 -0.15
CA GLY A 204 5.96 0.50 1.31
C GLY A 204 5.13 -0.64 1.90
N HIS A 205 4.54 -1.52 1.09
CA HIS A 205 3.75 -2.64 1.61
C HIS A 205 4.29 -4.00 1.19
N PHE A 206 4.95 -4.67 2.13
CA PHE A 206 5.78 -5.83 1.82
C PHE A 206 5.00 -7.15 1.67
N HIS A 207 3.72 -7.23 2.10
CA HIS A 207 2.97 -8.48 2.00
C HIS A 207 2.65 -8.85 0.54
N LEU A 208 2.19 -7.91 -0.29
CA LEU A 208 1.94 -8.19 -1.72
C LEU A 208 3.24 -8.45 -2.49
N ALA A 209 4.34 -7.79 -2.11
CA ALA A 209 5.66 -8.11 -2.64
C ALA A 209 6.07 -9.54 -2.28
N PHE A 210 5.83 -9.98 -1.04
CA PHE A 210 6.04 -11.37 -0.62
C PHE A 210 5.18 -12.35 -1.43
N VAL A 211 3.88 -12.08 -1.61
CA VAL A 211 2.99 -12.91 -2.45
C VAL A 211 3.53 -12.99 -3.89
N THR A 212 4.03 -11.89 -4.44
CA THR A 212 4.61 -11.87 -5.80
C THR A 212 5.87 -12.72 -5.88
N GLN A 213 6.78 -12.60 -4.91
CA GLN A 213 7.99 -13.43 -4.83
C GLN A 213 7.61 -14.92 -4.71
N LEU A 214 6.64 -15.26 -3.87
CA LEU A 214 6.13 -16.62 -3.70
C LEU A 214 5.60 -17.18 -5.03
N VAL A 215 4.78 -16.41 -5.75
CA VAL A 215 4.28 -16.78 -7.07
C VAL A 215 5.44 -17.07 -8.02
N LEU A 216 6.48 -16.22 -8.07
CA LEU A 216 7.65 -16.44 -8.93
C LEU A 216 8.46 -17.69 -8.54
N VAL A 217 8.65 -17.95 -7.24
CA VAL A 217 9.33 -19.15 -6.73
C VAL A 217 8.65 -20.43 -7.21
N PHE A 218 7.32 -20.46 -7.30
CA PHE A 218 6.60 -21.62 -7.84
C PHE A 218 6.47 -21.59 -9.36
N TYR A 219 6.25 -20.43 -9.95
CA TYR A 219 6.00 -20.27 -11.39
C TYR A 219 7.23 -20.60 -12.22
N VAL A 220 8.41 -20.09 -11.87
CA VAL A 220 9.64 -20.25 -12.68
C VAL A 220 10.05 -21.73 -12.81
N PRO A 221 10.15 -22.52 -11.72
CA PRO A 221 10.39 -23.95 -11.85
C PRO A 221 9.27 -24.67 -12.61
N SER A 222 8.01 -24.31 -12.35
CA SER A 222 6.90 -24.99 -13.04
C SER A 222 6.95 -24.76 -14.56
N ARG A 223 7.33 -23.55 -14.97
CA ARG A 223 7.49 -23.16 -16.37
C ARG A 223 8.65 -23.88 -17.07
N LEU A 224 9.78 -24.01 -16.38
CA LEU A 224 11.01 -24.59 -16.93
C LEU A 224 10.98 -26.13 -17.01
N TRP A 225 10.29 -26.82 -16.10
CA TRP A 225 10.29 -28.29 -16.02
C TRP A 225 9.02 -28.94 -16.56
N TRP A 226 7.84 -28.35 -16.35
CA TRP A 226 6.57 -28.98 -16.73
C TRP A 226 5.92 -28.29 -17.92
N ALA A 227 5.89 -26.97 -17.94
CA ALA A 227 5.17 -26.21 -18.96
C ALA A 227 6.08 -25.63 -20.04
N GLY A 228 7.07 -26.36 -20.55
CA GLY A 228 8.10 -25.85 -21.48
C GLY A 228 7.62 -25.41 -22.88
N ARG A 229 6.32 -25.56 -23.19
CA ARG A 229 5.75 -25.11 -24.47
C ARG A 229 6.05 -23.63 -24.68
N GLY A 230 6.53 -23.29 -25.86
CA GLY A 230 6.88 -21.91 -26.15
C GLY A 230 8.21 -21.45 -25.49
N LEU A 231 9.06 -22.36 -25.02
CA LEU A 231 10.46 -22.04 -24.75
C LEU A 231 11.33 -22.57 -25.90
N PRO A 232 12.38 -21.85 -26.31
CA PRO A 232 13.41 -22.42 -27.17
C PRO A 232 14.06 -23.65 -26.51
N GLU A 233 14.48 -24.63 -27.31
CA GLU A 233 15.17 -25.84 -26.81
C GLU A 233 16.39 -25.49 -25.95
N ARG A 234 17.12 -24.44 -26.33
CA ARG A 234 18.24 -23.89 -25.55
C ARG A 234 17.83 -23.48 -24.14
N SER A 235 16.71 -22.79 -23.97
CA SER A 235 16.20 -22.41 -22.64
C SER A 235 15.85 -23.64 -21.80
N VAL A 236 15.29 -24.68 -22.43
CA VAL A 236 14.99 -25.96 -21.74
C VAL A 236 16.28 -26.65 -21.30
N SER A 237 17.32 -26.68 -22.16
CA SER A 237 18.63 -27.25 -21.81
C SER A 237 19.34 -26.45 -20.70
N ALA A 238 19.16 -25.13 -20.67
CA ALA A 238 19.79 -24.22 -19.71
C ALA A 238 18.93 -23.97 -18.45
N ARG A 239 17.87 -24.75 -18.22
CA ARG A 239 16.88 -24.54 -17.13
C ARG A 239 17.49 -24.25 -15.75
N ARG A 240 18.56 -24.94 -15.37
CA ARG A 240 19.24 -24.71 -14.08
C ARG A 240 19.89 -23.32 -14.01
N ARG A 241 20.54 -22.88 -15.09
CA ARG A 241 21.17 -21.55 -15.17
C ARG A 241 20.11 -20.44 -15.17
N LEU A 242 19.01 -20.64 -15.89
CA LEU A 242 17.89 -19.69 -15.91
C LEU A 242 17.22 -19.58 -14.53
N LEU A 243 17.03 -20.70 -13.83
CA LEU A 243 16.52 -20.68 -12.45
C LEU A 243 17.46 -19.87 -11.54
N VAL A 244 18.77 -20.16 -11.55
CA VAL A 244 19.75 -19.42 -10.73
C VAL A 244 19.76 -17.93 -11.08
N ALA A 245 19.76 -17.58 -12.36
CA ALA A 245 19.72 -16.19 -12.80
C ALA A 245 18.44 -15.46 -12.32
N SER A 246 17.29 -16.15 -12.36
CA SER A 246 16.01 -15.62 -11.87
C SER A 246 16.08 -15.38 -10.35
N VAL A 247 16.62 -16.33 -9.59
CA VAL A 247 16.81 -16.20 -8.13
C VAL A 247 17.76 -15.06 -7.79
N VAL A 248 18.86 -14.91 -8.54
CA VAL A 248 19.80 -13.78 -8.37
C VAL A 248 19.11 -12.45 -8.67
N GLY A 249 18.33 -12.37 -9.75
CA GLY A 249 17.54 -11.16 -10.08
C GLY A 249 16.53 -10.81 -8.99
N MET A 250 15.82 -11.81 -8.46
CA MET A 250 14.91 -11.64 -7.32
C MET A 250 15.65 -11.18 -6.05
N GLY A 251 16.85 -11.72 -5.78
CA GLY A 251 17.70 -11.33 -4.66
C GLY A 251 18.21 -9.89 -4.77
N LEU A 252 18.68 -9.47 -5.95
CA LEU A 252 19.15 -8.11 -6.21
C LEU A 252 18.05 -7.05 -6.03
N ALA A 253 16.77 -7.43 -6.20
CA ALA A 253 15.65 -6.54 -5.91
C ALA A 253 15.63 -6.06 -4.45
N PHE A 254 15.98 -6.93 -3.50
CA PHE A 254 16.09 -6.55 -2.08
C PHE A 254 17.21 -5.54 -1.84
N GLY A 255 18.34 -5.70 -2.55
CA GLY A 255 19.43 -4.72 -2.52
C GLY A 255 19.01 -3.37 -3.08
N LEU A 256 18.30 -3.35 -4.22
CA LEU A 256 17.76 -2.12 -4.81
C LEU A 256 16.70 -1.44 -3.93
N ALA A 257 15.96 -2.20 -3.12
CA ALA A 257 15.00 -1.67 -2.16
C ALA A 257 15.58 -1.45 -0.75
N ALA A 258 16.89 -1.66 -0.53
CA ALA A 258 17.51 -1.64 0.79
C ALA A 258 17.35 -0.32 1.54
N VAL A 259 17.34 0.81 0.81
CA VAL A 259 17.07 2.15 1.38
C VAL A 259 15.72 2.25 2.10
N GLN A 260 14.74 1.44 1.68
CA GLN A 260 13.42 1.32 2.32
C GLN A 260 13.38 0.14 3.32
N LEU A 261 13.96 -1.00 2.95
CA LEU A 261 13.84 -2.23 3.74
C LEU A 261 14.62 -2.19 5.07
N LEU A 262 15.83 -1.60 5.09
CA LEU A 262 16.64 -1.59 6.31
C LEU A 262 16.05 -0.73 7.43
N PRO A 263 15.57 0.51 7.19
CA PRO A 263 14.91 1.30 8.23
C PRO A 263 13.62 0.64 8.74
N THR A 264 12.86 -0.02 7.86
CA THR A 264 11.69 -0.79 8.29
C THR A 264 12.09 -1.99 9.15
N TRP A 265 13.18 -2.66 8.81
CA TRP A 265 13.71 -3.75 9.61
C TRP A 265 14.16 -3.29 11.00
N GLU A 266 14.84 -2.13 11.09
CA GLU A 266 15.18 -1.49 12.37
C GLU A 266 13.91 -1.16 13.18
N LEU A 267 12.91 -0.53 12.55
CA LEU A 267 11.66 -0.22 13.20
C LEU A 267 10.96 -1.47 13.74
N LYS A 268 10.90 -2.53 12.94
CA LYS A 268 10.34 -3.82 13.34
C LYS A 268 11.05 -4.38 14.57
N GLN A 269 12.39 -4.34 14.63
CA GLN A 269 13.15 -4.81 15.79
C GLN A 269 12.83 -3.96 17.04
N SER A 270 12.58 -2.67 16.84
CA SER A 270 12.15 -1.74 17.90
C SER A 270 10.63 -1.66 18.10
N SER A 271 9.84 -2.59 17.54
CA SER A 271 8.37 -2.58 17.65
C SER A 271 7.89 -3.81 18.42
N GLN A 272 7.25 -3.59 19.57
CA GLN A 272 6.59 -4.63 20.35
C GLN A 272 5.14 -4.77 19.88
N ARG A 273 4.89 -5.62 18.88
CA ARG A 273 3.54 -5.91 18.37
C ARG A 273 2.81 -7.01 19.12
N GLU A 274 3.43 -7.62 20.13
CA GLU A 274 2.86 -8.81 20.77
C GLU A 274 1.58 -8.53 21.57
N ASN A 275 1.30 -7.29 22.00
CA ASN A 275 0.17 -6.98 22.89
C ASN A 275 -0.42 -5.54 22.73
N VAL A 276 -0.93 -5.17 21.56
CA VAL A 276 -1.56 -3.84 21.36
C VAL A 276 -3.08 -3.91 21.56
N THR A 277 -3.62 -3.05 22.44
CA THR A 277 -5.07 -2.78 22.60
C THR A 277 -5.99 -4.00 22.62
N GLY A 278 -5.59 -5.08 23.28
CA GLY A 278 -6.40 -6.30 23.39
C GLY A 278 -6.46 -7.18 22.13
N ARG A 279 -5.81 -6.80 21.02
CA ARG A 279 -5.63 -7.65 19.83
C ARG A 279 -4.19 -8.14 19.76
N LYS A 280 -3.99 -9.40 20.15
CA LYS A 280 -2.73 -10.13 19.94
C LYS A 280 -2.40 -10.10 18.44
N TYR A 281 -1.12 -9.88 18.07
CA TYR A 281 -0.71 -10.06 16.68
C TYR A 281 -1.12 -11.45 16.21
N ASP A 282 -2.05 -11.49 15.26
CA ASP A 282 -2.63 -12.72 14.74
C ASP A 282 -2.42 -12.77 13.23
N PRO A 283 -1.55 -13.68 12.73
CA PRO A 283 -1.40 -13.95 11.31
C PRO A 283 -2.72 -14.27 10.58
N GLY A 284 -3.75 -14.71 11.31
CA GLY A 284 -5.10 -14.98 10.80
C GLY A 284 -5.98 -13.76 10.61
N TYR A 285 -5.64 -12.61 11.20
CA TYR A 285 -6.41 -11.39 11.00
C TYR A 285 -6.51 -11.07 9.50
N GLY A 286 -7.72 -10.77 9.01
CA GLY A 286 -7.97 -10.51 7.60
C GLY A 286 -8.10 -11.76 6.74
N HIS A 287 -8.31 -12.93 7.35
CA HIS A 287 -8.69 -14.13 6.60
C HIS A 287 -10.06 -13.97 5.92
N MET A 288 -10.31 -14.82 4.92
CA MET A 288 -11.55 -14.86 4.15
C MET A 288 -12.33 -16.12 4.50
N PRO A 289 -13.47 -16.02 5.19
CA PRO A 289 -14.31 -17.17 5.54
C PRO A 289 -14.70 -17.99 4.31
N PHE A 290 -14.90 -19.30 4.45
CA PHE A 290 -15.35 -20.15 3.33
C PHE A 290 -16.65 -19.64 2.68
N ALA A 291 -17.55 -19.08 3.48
CA ALA A 291 -18.80 -18.51 2.99
C ALA A 291 -18.56 -17.39 1.97
N TYR A 292 -17.47 -16.61 2.09
CA TYR A 292 -17.13 -15.54 1.16
C TYR A 292 -16.77 -16.05 -0.23
N TRP A 293 -16.43 -17.32 -0.42
CA TRP A 293 -16.24 -17.86 -1.77
C TRP A 293 -17.51 -17.76 -2.61
N SER A 294 -18.68 -17.72 -1.97
CA SER A 294 -19.96 -17.48 -2.64
C SER A 294 -20.10 -16.06 -3.18
N GLN A 295 -19.25 -15.09 -2.81
CA GLN A 295 -19.22 -13.74 -3.38
C GLN A 295 -19.03 -13.79 -4.90
N VAL A 296 -18.28 -14.77 -5.40
CA VAL A 296 -18.03 -14.98 -6.83
C VAL A 296 -19.32 -15.23 -7.62
N VAL A 297 -20.32 -15.87 -7.00
CA VAL A 297 -21.57 -16.29 -7.65
C VAL A 297 -22.82 -15.56 -7.15
N THR A 298 -22.78 -15.03 -5.93
CA THR A 298 -23.91 -14.36 -5.25
C THR A 298 -23.46 -13.04 -4.61
N PRO A 299 -22.81 -12.11 -5.34
CA PRO A 299 -22.30 -10.85 -4.77
C PRO A 299 -23.39 -10.02 -4.08
N TRP A 300 -24.62 -10.03 -4.60
CA TRP A 300 -25.76 -9.32 -4.01
C TRP A 300 -26.12 -9.80 -2.59
N ARG A 301 -25.75 -11.03 -2.21
CA ARG A 301 -25.92 -11.54 -0.84
C ARG A 301 -24.92 -10.91 0.13
N TRP A 302 -23.83 -10.31 -0.34
CA TRP A 302 -22.76 -9.84 0.54
C TRP A 302 -22.67 -8.32 0.61
N TYR A 303 -23.06 -7.62 -0.45
CA TYR A 303 -22.84 -6.18 -0.60
C TYR A 303 -24.12 -5.36 -0.44
N GLU A 304 -25.00 -5.80 0.46
CA GLU A 304 -26.20 -5.05 0.83
C GLU A 304 -25.83 -3.93 1.82
N SER A 305 -26.17 -2.69 1.46
CA SER A 305 -25.84 -1.51 2.26
C SER A 305 -26.44 -1.59 3.66
N GLY A 306 -25.62 -1.33 4.69
CA GLY A 306 -26.07 -1.24 6.09
C GLY A 306 -26.24 -2.58 6.81
N VAL A 307 -25.93 -3.71 6.17
CA VAL A 307 -25.99 -5.04 6.81
C VAL A 307 -24.58 -5.56 7.06
N ASP A 308 -24.15 -5.57 8.33
CA ASP A 308 -22.92 -6.27 8.71
C ASP A 308 -23.18 -7.77 8.78
N ARG A 309 -23.06 -8.44 7.63
CA ARG A 309 -23.19 -9.90 7.53
C ARG A 309 -21.98 -10.63 8.11
N VAL A 310 -20.91 -9.93 8.44
CA VAL A 310 -19.60 -10.51 8.75
C VAL A 310 -19.52 -10.87 10.21
N SER A 311 -20.06 -10.01 11.08
CA SER A 311 -20.26 -10.32 12.50
C SER A 311 -21.31 -11.40 12.76
N GLN A 312 -22.12 -11.76 11.75
CA GLN A 312 -23.23 -12.71 11.88
C GLN A 312 -22.84 -14.18 11.60
N TYR A 313 -21.64 -14.44 11.09
CA TYR A 313 -21.14 -15.80 10.83
C TYR A 313 -19.94 -16.11 11.72
N ASP A 314 -19.84 -17.36 12.19
CA ASP A 314 -18.58 -17.89 12.71
C ASP A 314 -17.57 -17.91 11.55
N ALA A 315 -16.73 -16.88 11.52
CA ALA A 315 -15.93 -16.53 10.36
C ALA A 315 -14.76 -17.50 10.13
N GLY A 316 -14.36 -18.24 11.18
CA GLY A 316 -13.20 -19.11 11.14
C GLY A 316 -12.22 -18.81 12.27
N PRO A 317 -10.93 -19.11 12.11
CA PRO A 317 -9.98 -19.17 13.22
C PRO A 317 -9.53 -17.79 13.77
N ALA A 318 -9.95 -16.68 13.16
CA ALA A 318 -9.48 -15.32 13.45
C ALA A 318 -10.52 -14.25 13.06
N ASP A 319 -10.24 -12.97 13.31
CA ASP A 319 -11.08 -11.87 12.83
C ASP A 319 -10.97 -11.67 11.31
N THR A 320 -12.09 -11.30 10.67
CA THR A 320 -12.14 -10.97 9.24
C THR A 320 -12.09 -9.46 9.03
N ASN A 321 -11.33 -9.03 8.03
CA ASN A 321 -11.41 -7.67 7.49
C ASN A 321 -12.08 -7.74 6.12
N GLN A 322 -13.23 -7.09 5.97
CA GLN A 322 -14.07 -7.22 4.78
C GLN A 322 -13.40 -6.67 3.51
N VAL A 323 -12.57 -5.63 3.64
CA VAL A 323 -11.79 -5.04 2.54
C VAL A 323 -10.76 -6.07 2.04
N GLU A 324 -10.07 -6.73 2.97
CA GLU A 324 -9.02 -7.70 2.65
C GLU A 324 -9.57 -9.03 2.15
N ALA A 325 -10.71 -9.48 2.70
CA ALA A 325 -11.35 -10.74 2.40
C ALA A 325 -12.22 -10.72 1.13
N HIS A 326 -12.38 -9.58 0.46
CA HIS A 326 -13.19 -9.51 -0.75
C HIS A 326 -12.67 -10.40 -1.89
N LEU A 327 -13.55 -11.21 -2.48
CA LEU A 327 -13.30 -12.03 -3.68
C LEU A 327 -14.45 -11.94 -4.68
N TYR A 328 -14.34 -11.03 -5.64
CA TYR A 328 -15.24 -10.97 -6.78
C TYR A 328 -14.46 -10.62 -8.06
N PHE A 329 -14.90 -11.16 -9.19
CA PHE A 329 -14.26 -10.89 -10.49
C PHE A 329 -15.26 -10.98 -11.66
N GLY A 330 -16.55 -10.80 -11.36
CA GLY A 330 -17.64 -10.66 -12.31
C GLY A 330 -18.38 -11.96 -12.65
N LEU A 331 -19.71 -11.92 -12.68
CA LEU A 331 -20.56 -13.06 -13.09
C LEU A 331 -20.29 -13.52 -14.54
N PRO A 332 -20.09 -12.63 -15.53
CA PRO A 332 -19.71 -13.06 -16.87
C PRO A 332 -18.39 -13.86 -16.88
N THR A 333 -17.45 -13.53 -16.01
CA THR A 333 -16.20 -14.29 -15.83
C THR A 333 -16.49 -15.70 -15.34
N VAL A 334 -17.38 -15.87 -14.37
CA VAL A 334 -17.81 -17.21 -13.88
C VAL A 334 -18.41 -18.04 -15.02
N GLY A 335 -19.27 -17.42 -15.83
CA GLY A 335 -19.83 -18.07 -17.02
C GLY A 335 -18.74 -18.53 -18.00
N LEU A 336 -17.74 -17.67 -18.24
CA LEU A 336 -16.58 -18.03 -19.08
C LEU A 336 -15.73 -19.15 -18.49
N LEU A 337 -15.53 -19.20 -17.17
CA LEU A 337 -14.83 -20.30 -16.51
C LEU A 337 -15.59 -21.62 -16.67
N ALA A 338 -16.92 -21.62 -16.53
CA ALA A 338 -17.75 -22.80 -16.76
C ALA A 338 -17.67 -23.29 -18.21
N VAL A 339 -17.75 -22.38 -19.18
CA VAL A 339 -17.55 -22.70 -20.61
C VAL A 339 -16.14 -23.22 -20.88
N GLY A 340 -15.13 -22.62 -20.24
CA GLY A 340 -13.74 -23.05 -20.33
C GLY A 340 -13.53 -24.48 -19.82
N LEU A 341 -14.19 -24.86 -18.73
CA LEU A 341 -14.15 -26.23 -18.20
C LEU A 341 -14.72 -27.24 -19.21
N VAL A 342 -15.87 -26.94 -19.80
CA VAL A 342 -16.45 -27.77 -20.89
C VAL A 342 -15.47 -27.86 -22.05
N GLY A 343 -14.86 -26.72 -22.42
CA GLY A 343 -13.91 -26.67 -23.51
C GLY A 343 -12.63 -27.46 -23.27
N TRP A 344 -12.17 -27.51 -22.02
CA TRP A 344 -11.07 -28.35 -21.57
C TRP A 344 -11.45 -29.82 -21.66
N CYS A 345 -12.60 -30.24 -21.14
CA CYS A 345 -13.04 -31.65 -21.18
C CYS A 345 -13.21 -32.19 -22.62
N VAL A 346 -13.64 -31.34 -23.55
CA VAL A 346 -13.85 -31.71 -24.95
C VAL A 346 -12.57 -31.57 -25.79
N GLY A 347 -11.59 -30.79 -25.34
CA GLY A 347 -10.35 -30.50 -26.07
C GLY A 347 -9.21 -31.49 -25.76
N ARG A 348 -8.54 -32.04 -26.79
CA ARG A 348 -7.42 -32.99 -26.62
C ARG A 348 -6.03 -32.34 -26.38
N ARG A 349 -5.91 -31.03 -26.18
CA ARG A 349 -4.61 -30.36 -25.97
C ARG A 349 -4.68 -29.29 -24.88
N THR A 350 -4.30 -29.67 -23.67
CA THR A 350 -4.16 -28.76 -22.53
C THR A 350 -2.82 -28.03 -22.59
N ASP A 351 -2.83 -26.70 -22.49
CA ASP A 351 -1.60 -25.92 -22.30
C ASP A 351 -1.26 -25.87 -20.81
N LEU A 352 -0.18 -26.55 -20.42
CA LEU A 352 0.24 -26.69 -19.04
C LEU A 352 0.51 -25.34 -18.34
N ARG A 353 0.77 -24.26 -19.09
CA ARG A 353 0.94 -22.93 -18.50
C ARG A 353 -0.33 -22.44 -17.80
N PHE A 354 -1.50 -22.78 -18.32
CA PHE A 354 -2.79 -22.44 -17.69
C PHE A 354 -3.16 -23.42 -16.58
N VAL A 355 -2.65 -24.66 -16.62
CA VAL A 355 -2.74 -25.61 -15.50
C VAL A 355 -1.97 -25.09 -14.29
N ILE A 356 -0.78 -24.53 -14.49
CA ILE A 356 -0.02 -23.85 -13.41
C ILE A 356 -0.89 -22.78 -12.77
N TRP A 357 -1.57 -21.95 -13.56
CA TRP A 357 -2.45 -20.90 -13.02
C TRP A 357 -3.68 -21.44 -12.31
N LEU A 358 -4.28 -22.52 -12.81
CA LEU A 358 -5.35 -23.21 -12.10
C LEU A 358 -4.86 -23.67 -10.71
N VAL A 359 -3.70 -24.32 -10.64
CA VAL A 359 -3.11 -24.80 -9.38
C VAL A 359 -2.77 -23.63 -8.45
N LEU A 360 -2.04 -22.60 -8.93
CA LEU A 360 -1.67 -21.44 -8.12
C LEU A 360 -2.90 -20.69 -7.60
N GLY A 361 -3.91 -20.49 -8.44
CA GLY A 361 -5.16 -19.84 -8.05
C GLY A 361 -5.95 -20.65 -7.02
N SER A 362 -6.02 -21.98 -7.18
CA SER A 362 -6.66 -22.87 -6.22
C SER A 362 -5.91 -22.91 -4.88
N LEU A 363 -4.57 -23.00 -4.89
CA LEU A 363 -3.76 -22.99 -3.66
C LEU A 363 -3.89 -21.65 -2.93
N ALA A 364 -3.88 -20.53 -3.66
CA ALA A 364 -4.09 -19.21 -3.07
C ALA A 364 -5.50 -19.08 -2.48
N LEU A 365 -6.54 -19.56 -3.16
CA LEU A 365 -7.90 -19.60 -2.63
C LEU A 365 -8.02 -20.47 -1.38
N LEU A 366 -7.39 -21.65 -1.37
CA LEU A 366 -7.35 -22.55 -0.20
C LEU A 366 -6.58 -21.93 0.97
N TYR A 367 -5.67 -20.99 0.70
CA TYR A 367 -4.93 -20.24 1.71
C TYR A 367 -5.80 -19.15 2.39
N THR A 368 -6.81 -18.61 1.70
CA THR A 368 -7.55 -17.45 2.23
C THR A 368 -8.33 -17.69 3.54
N PRO A 369 -8.90 -18.88 3.83
CA PRO A 369 -9.61 -19.13 5.09
C PRO A 369 -8.72 -19.39 6.30
N ALA A 370 -7.39 -19.38 6.14
CA ALA A 370 -6.42 -19.44 7.23
C ALA A 370 -6.43 -20.70 8.13
N TRP A 371 -7.23 -21.73 7.81
CA TRP A 371 -7.31 -23.00 8.57
C TRP A 371 -5.98 -23.77 8.71
N HIS A 372 -5.03 -23.52 7.81
CA HIS A 372 -3.68 -24.12 7.77
C HIS A 372 -2.62 -23.24 8.48
N LEU A 373 -2.99 -22.11 9.08
CA LEU A 373 -2.08 -21.25 9.83
C LEU A 373 -1.32 -21.95 10.96
N PRO A 374 -1.88 -22.94 11.70
CA PRO A 374 -1.13 -23.65 12.72
C PRO A 374 0.18 -24.26 12.21
N VAL A 375 0.24 -24.62 10.92
CA VAL A 375 1.43 -25.16 10.25
C VAL A 375 2.17 -24.07 9.49
N THR A 376 1.47 -23.33 8.61
CA THR A 376 2.11 -22.42 7.66
C THR A 376 2.76 -21.21 8.31
N ARG A 377 2.33 -20.76 9.50
CA ARG A 377 2.99 -19.66 10.23
C ARG A 377 4.46 -19.93 10.55
N HIS A 378 4.87 -21.20 10.57
CA HIS A 378 6.25 -21.62 10.81
C HIS A 378 7.11 -21.64 9.53
N LEU A 379 6.49 -21.48 8.36
CA LEU A 379 7.22 -21.33 7.10
C LEU A 379 7.83 -19.93 6.98
N PRO A 380 9.00 -19.78 6.34
CA PRO A 380 9.64 -18.48 6.16
C PRO A 380 8.69 -17.44 5.54
N GLY A 381 8.53 -16.30 6.23
CA GLY A 381 7.71 -15.18 5.79
C GLY A 381 6.21 -15.25 6.14
N PHE A 382 5.62 -16.45 6.24
CA PHE A 382 4.17 -16.59 6.46
C PHE A 382 3.71 -16.16 7.86
N GLY A 383 4.49 -16.42 8.91
CA GLY A 383 4.20 -15.91 10.25
C GLY A 383 4.41 -14.40 10.42
N PHE A 384 5.09 -13.76 9.46
CA PHE A 384 5.45 -12.35 9.53
C PHE A 384 4.36 -11.40 9.02
N PHE A 385 3.40 -11.89 8.23
CA PHE A 385 2.33 -11.08 7.67
C PHE A 385 0.95 -11.53 8.14
N THR A 386 0.04 -10.57 8.25
CA THR A 386 -1.41 -10.79 8.41
C THR A 386 -2.13 -10.59 7.07
N GLY A 387 -3.40 -10.96 7.01
CA GLY A 387 -4.26 -10.82 5.83
C GLY A 387 -4.22 -11.99 4.86
N PRO A 388 -4.54 -13.23 5.26
CA PRO A 388 -4.65 -14.36 4.33
C PRO A 388 -5.62 -14.11 3.17
N GLY A 389 -6.65 -13.28 3.35
CA GLY A 389 -7.56 -12.86 2.27
C GLY A 389 -6.87 -12.19 1.09
N ARG A 390 -5.72 -11.53 1.31
CA ARG A 390 -4.95 -10.83 0.27
C ARG A 390 -4.39 -11.78 -0.80
N TYR A 391 -4.19 -13.06 -0.48
CA TYR A 391 -3.77 -14.09 -1.46
C TYR A 391 -4.80 -14.29 -2.57
N GLY A 392 -6.06 -13.87 -2.35
CA GLY A 392 -7.10 -13.82 -3.38
C GLY A 392 -6.72 -13.02 -4.63
N ILE A 393 -5.69 -12.15 -4.59
CA ILE A 393 -5.14 -11.49 -5.77
C ILE A 393 -4.61 -12.48 -6.81
N VAL A 394 -3.99 -13.58 -6.36
CA VAL A 394 -3.46 -14.64 -7.24
C VAL A 394 -4.61 -15.42 -7.85
N THR A 395 -5.65 -15.68 -7.05
CA THR A 395 -6.90 -16.29 -7.52
C THR A 395 -7.60 -15.43 -8.57
N ALA A 396 -7.67 -14.11 -8.37
CA ALA A 396 -8.26 -13.18 -9.33
C ALA A 396 -7.48 -13.17 -10.66
N LEU A 397 -6.14 -13.16 -10.62
CA LEU A 397 -5.32 -13.25 -11.83
C LEU A 397 -5.46 -14.60 -12.54
N ALA A 398 -5.52 -15.70 -11.79
CA ALA A 398 -5.76 -17.03 -12.34
C ALA A 398 -7.11 -17.12 -13.05
N ALA A 399 -8.18 -16.65 -12.40
CA ALA A 399 -9.52 -16.59 -12.96
C ALA A 399 -9.55 -15.74 -14.24
N ALA A 400 -8.89 -14.57 -14.23
CA ALA A 400 -8.78 -13.70 -15.39
C ALA A 400 -8.10 -14.40 -16.59
N LEU A 401 -6.98 -15.09 -16.37
CA LEU A 401 -6.25 -15.80 -17.42
C LEU A 401 -7.05 -16.98 -17.99
N LEU A 402 -7.70 -17.77 -17.12
CA LEU A 402 -8.53 -18.90 -17.53
C LEU A 402 -9.78 -18.44 -18.29
N ALA A 403 -10.42 -17.34 -17.87
CA ALA A 403 -11.53 -16.74 -18.59
C ALA A 403 -11.09 -16.18 -19.95
N GLY A 404 -9.92 -15.52 -20.03
CA GLY A 404 -9.33 -15.05 -21.28
C GLY A 404 -9.00 -16.18 -22.26
N LEU A 405 -8.55 -17.34 -21.75
CA LEU A 405 -8.34 -18.56 -22.53
C LEU A 405 -9.67 -19.15 -23.02
N ALA A 406 -10.68 -19.25 -22.15
CA ALA A 406 -12.00 -19.74 -22.51
C ALA A 406 -12.63 -18.86 -23.61
N TRP A 407 -12.49 -17.54 -23.48
CA TRP A 407 -12.88 -16.57 -24.50
C TRP A 407 -12.16 -16.82 -25.83
N GLN A 408 -10.82 -16.90 -25.80
CA GLN A 408 -10.00 -17.14 -26.99
C GLN A 408 -10.42 -18.44 -27.71
N TRP A 409 -10.65 -19.50 -26.94
CA TRP A 409 -11.10 -20.78 -27.44
C TRP A 409 -12.49 -20.68 -28.09
N LEU A 410 -13.44 -19.98 -27.45
CA LEU A 410 -14.80 -19.82 -27.95
C LEU A 410 -14.81 -19.10 -29.31
N VAL A 411 -14.12 -17.96 -29.41
CA VAL A 411 -14.13 -17.13 -30.62
C VAL A 411 -13.32 -17.73 -31.78
N THR A 412 -12.39 -18.64 -31.51
CA THR A 412 -11.60 -19.33 -32.55
C THR A 412 -12.22 -20.63 -33.05
N ARG A 413 -13.35 -21.09 -32.47
CA ARG A 413 -13.99 -22.33 -32.92
C ARG A 413 -14.56 -22.20 -34.34
N PRO A 414 -14.30 -23.16 -35.25
CA PRO A 414 -14.71 -23.08 -36.66
C PRO A 414 -16.21 -22.83 -36.87
N ALA A 415 -17.09 -23.43 -36.06
CA ALA A 415 -18.54 -23.25 -36.17
C ALA A 415 -18.99 -21.81 -35.85
N LEU A 416 -18.30 -21.15 -34.92
CA LEU A 416 -18.57 -19.77 -34.51
C LEU A 416 -17.82 -18.78 -35.41
N ALA A 417 -16.60 -19.12 -35.83
CA ALA A 417 -15.79 -18.35 -36.77
C ALA A 417 -16.41 -18.27 -38.18
N ARG A 418 -17.07 -19.33 -38.65
CA ARG A 418 -17.85 -19.33 -39.91
C ARG A 418 -19.05 -18.38 -39.87
N ARG A 419 -19.59 -18.11 -38.68
CA ARG A 419 -20.64 -17.12 -38.44
C ARG A 419 -20.05 -15.82 -37.91
N GLY A 420 -18.96 -15.32 -38.53
CA GLY A 420 -18.03 -14.30 -38.00
C GLY A 420 -18.61 -13.12 -37.18
N GLY A 421 -19.88 -12.77 -37.36
CA GLY A 421 -20.61 -11.86 -36.47
C GLY A 421 -20.85 -12.35 -35.04
N LEU A 422 -20.93 -13.66 -34.74
CA LEU A 422 -21.27 -14.16 -33.40
C LEU A 422 -20.13 -14.00 -32.38
N GLY A 423 -18.87 -14.14 -32.80
CA GLY A 423 -17.72 -13.84 -31.92
C GLY A 423 -17.60 -12.35 -31.60
N VAL A 424 -17.91 -11.48 -32.58
CA VAL A 424 -17.98 -10.03 -32.40
C VAL A 424 -19.18 -9.64 -31.53
N LEU A 425 -20.35 -10.22 -31.78
CA LEU A 425 -21.58 -10.02 -31.00
C LEU A 425 -21.39 -10.42 -29.53
N LEU A 426 -20.81 -11.60 -29.29
CA LEU A 426 -20.46 -12.02 -27.94
C LEU A 426 -19.49 -11.03 -27.29
N GLY A 427 -18.55 -10.45 -28.04
CA GLY A 427 -17.59 -9.48 -27.50
C GLY A 427 -18.25 -8.16 -27.14
N VAL A 428 -19.15 -7.69 -28.00
CA VAL A 428 -19.98 -6.49 -27.82
C VAL A 428 -20.97 -6.64 -26.67
N VAL A 429 -21.38 -7.86 -26.32
CA VAL A 429 -22.29 -8.10 -25.20
C VAL A 429 -21.54 -8.41 -23.90
N VAL A 430 -20.62 -9.39 -23.91
CA VAL A 430 -19.96 -9.88 -22.69
C VAL A 430 -19.04 -8.84 -22.09
N PHE A 431 -18.29 -8.08 -22.89
CA PHE A 431 -17.36 -7.09 -22.35
C PHE A 431 -18.09 -5.94 -21.67
N PRO A 432 -19.10 -5.26 -22.28
CA PRO A 432 -19.88 -4.24 -21.57
C PRO A 432 -20.68 -4.79 -20.38
N LEU A 433 -21.23 -6.01 -20.46
CA LEU A 433 -21.90 -6.63 -19.30
C LEU A 433 -20.92 -6.81 -18.14
N LEU A 434 -19.70 -7.27 -18.42
CA LEU A 434 -18.67 -7.46 -17.40
C LEU A 434 -18.20 -6.12 -16.82
N VAL A 435 -18.04 -5.09 -17.65
CA VAL A 435 -17.74 -3.73 -17.19
C VAL A 435 -18.85 -3.24 -16.26
N TRP A 436 -20.12 -3.36 -16.68
CA TRP A 436 -21.26 -2.94 -15.88
C TRP A 436 -21.36 -3.69 -14.56
N ASP A 437 -21.23 -5.02 -14.59
CA ASP A 437 -21.29 -5.87 -13.40
C ASP A 437 -20.18 -5.55 -12.38
N LEU A 438 -18.93 -5.44 -12.84
CA LEU A 438 -17.80 -5.04 -11.99
C LEU A 438 -17.95 -3.61 -11.45
N TRP A 439 -18.48 -2.69 -12.27
CA TRP A 439 -18.72 -1.30 -11.88
C TRP A 439 -19.82 -1.19 -10.82
N GLU A 440 -20.92 -1.92 -11.01
CA GLU A 440 -22.07 -1.94 -10.10
C GLU A 440 -21.69 -2.55 -8.74
N VAL A 441 -21.01 -3.70 -8.75
CA VAL A 441 -20.52 -4.32 -7.51
C VAL A 441 -19.45 -3.45 -6.87
N GLY A 442 -18.55 -2.88 -7.66
CA GLY A 442 -17.51 -1.95 -7.19
C GLY A 442 -18.11 -0.78 -6.42
N ARG A 443 -19.12 -0.11 -6.95
CA ARG A 443 -19.80 1.01 -6.28
C ARG A 443 -20.51 0.64 -4.98
N LYS A 444 -21.06 -0.57 -4.89
CA LYS A 444 -21.75 -1.05 -3.69
C LYS A 444 -20.80 -1.45 -2.56
N GLN A 445 -19.58 -1.83 -2.92
CA GLN A 445 -18.59 -2.42 -2.02
C GLN A 445 -17.39 -1.50 -1.74
N THR A 446 -17.33 -0.32 -2.36
CA THR A 446 -16.30 0.67 -2.02
C THR A 446 -16.53 1.15 -0.60
N TYR A 447 -15.59 0.83 0.30
CA TYR A 447 -15.52 1.34 1.68
C TYR A 447 -15.17 2.85 1.75
N ALA A 448 -15.28 3.55 0.63
CA ALA A 448 -15.07 4.97 0.47
C ALA A 448 -16.31 5.64 -0.10
N ALA A 449 -16.66 6.79 0.48
CA ALA A 449 -17.48 7.80 -0.13
C ALA A 449 -16.63 8.65 -1.10
N PHE A 450 -17.24 9.04 -2.22
CA PHE A 450 -16.65 9.96 -3.18
C PHE A 450 -17.21 11.35 -2.93
N LEU A 451 -16.33 12.30 -2.65
CA LEU A 451 -16.68 13.70 -2.44
C LEU A 451 -16.47 14.48 -3.73
N GLU A 452 -17.44 15.29 -4.15
CA GLU A 452 -17.28 16.21 -5.28
C GLU A 452 -16.19 17.25 -4.99
N THR A 453 -16.19 17.79 -3.77
CA THR A 453 -15.13 18.64 -3.24
C THR A 453 -14.27 17.84 -2.26
N PRO A 454 -12.96 17.68 -2.53
CA PRO A 454 -12.03 17.02 -1.63
C PRO A 454 -12.10 17.56 -0.21
N LEU A 455 -11.89 16.69 0.78
CA LEU A 455 -11.90 17.11 2.18
C LEU A 455 -10.83 18.17 2.46
N ILE A 456 -9.63 18.02 1.89
CA ILE A 456 -8.50 18.92 2.12
C ILE A 456 -8.78 20.37 1.67
N ASP A 457 -9.60 20.56 0.64
CA ASP A 457 -9.95 21.90 0.13
C ASP A 457 -10.86 22.65 1.12
N ARG A 458 -11.55 21.92 2.01
CA ARG A 458 -12.37 22.52 3.08
C ARG A 458 -11.52 23.03 4.24
N LEU A 459 -10.24 22.66 4.32
CA LEU A 459 -9.35 22.99 5.44
C LEU A 459 -9.15 24.50 5.59
N GLU A 460 -9.07 25.25 4.49
CA GLU A 460 -8.89 26.71 4.53
C GLU A 460 -10.07 27.44 5.18
N HIS A 461 -11.25 26.79 5.17
CA HIS A 461 -12.48 27.29 5.77
C HIS A 461 -12.73 26.74 7.18
N SER A 462 -11.79 26.00 7.77
CA SER A 462 -11.90 25.46 9.13
C SER A 462 -11.61 26.54 10.17
N PRO A 463 -12.63 27.00 10.95
CA PRO A 463 -12.39 27.94 12.04
C PRO A 463 -11.51 27.33 13.14
N VAL A 464 -11.58 26.00 13.36
CA VAL A 464 -10.70 25.32 14.30
C VAL A 464 -9.25 25.40 13.84
N ALA A 465 -8.96 25.08 12.57
CA ALA A 465 -7.61 25.21 12.01
C ALA A 465 -7.09 26.65 12.11
N ALA A 466 -7.92 27.62 11.73
CA ALA A 466 -7.58 29.04 11.80
C ALA A 466 -7.28 29.50 13.24
N ARG A 467 -8.00 28.96 14.24
CA ARG A 467 -7.76 29.27 15.63
C ARG A 467 -6.46 28.65 16.14
N LEU A 468 -6.24 27.36 15.86
CA LEU A 468 -5.05 26.63 16.28
C LEU A 468 -3.75 27.29 15.76
N GLN A 469 -3.77 27.81 14.54
CA GLN A 469 -2.62 28.47 13.93
C GLN A 469 -2.29 29.86 14.52
N ARG A 470 -3.21 30.47 15.28
CA ARG A 470 -3.02 31.77 15.94
C ARG A 470 -2.62 31.66 17.41
N LEU A 471 -2.48 30.45 17.93
CA LEU A 471 -2.03 30.26 19.31
C LEU A 471 -0.51 30.47 19.38
N ASP A 472 -0.06 31.15 20.43
CA ASP A 472 1.35 31.55 20.60
C ASP A 472 2.29 30.37 20.91
N GLU A 473 1.73 29.20 21.24
CA GLU A 473 2.46 28.00 21.64
C GLU A 473 2.25 26.84 20.65
N PRO A 474 3.28 25.99 20.41
CA PRO A 474 3.14 24.81 19.55
C PRO A 474 2.08 23.85 20.08
N VAL A 475 0.99 23.71 19.33
CA VAL A 475 -0.14 22.86 19.74
C VAL A 475 0.19 21.38 19.60
N ARG A 476 -0.06 20.66 20.69
CA ARG A 476 -0.18 19.20 20.77
C ARG A 476 -1.62 18.87 21.19
N LEU A 477 -2.40 18.39 20.23
CA LEU A 477 -3.85 18.23 20.32
C LEU A 477 -4.23 16.79 20.68
N PHE A 478 -5.12 16.63 21.66
CA PHE A 478 -5.80 15.38 21.94
C PHE A 478 -7.22 15.42 21.38
N CYS A 479 -7.58 14.45 20.53
CA CYS A 479 -8.84 14.47 19.78
C CYS A 479 -9.31 13.05 19.42
N ASP A 480 -10.63 12.85 19.30
CA ASP A 480 -11.27 11.55 19.04
C ASP A 480 -11.22 11.09 17.57
N TYR A 481 -10.14 11.45 16.86
CA TYR A 481 -9.85 11.00 15.51
C TYR A 481 -8.33 10.86 15.32
N GLN A 482 -7.88 9.64 15.04
CA GLN A 482 -6.46 9.34 14.92
C GLN A 482 -5.86 10.00 13.68
N ASN A 483 -4.71 10.67 13.84
CA ASN A 483 -3.90 11.32 12.82
C ASN A 483 -4.55 12.41 11.94
N LEU A 484 -5.87 12.41 11.71
CA LEU A 484 -6.56 13.45 10.93
C LEU A 484 -6.21 14.87 11.42
N PRO A 485 -6.16 15.18 12.73
CA PRO A 485 -5.85 16.53 13.18
C PRO A 485 -4.46 17.03 12.79
N THR A 486 -3.56 16.15 12.36
CA THR A 486 -2.26 16.58 11.81
C THR A 486 -2.39 17.39 10.51
N LEU A 487 -3.53 17.25 9.80
CA LEU A 487 -3.88 18.11 8.67
C LEU A 487 -4.16 19.55 9.08
N LEU A 488 -4.54 19.80 10.34
CA LEU A 488 -4.65 21.15 10.91
C LEU A 488 -3.27 21.78 11.21
N ARG A 489 -2.18 21.10 10.82
CA ARG A 489 -0.76 21.47 11.02
C ARG A 489 -0.31 21.49 12.49
N VAL A 490 -0.98 20.73 13.34
CA VAL A 490 -0.63 20.54 14.75
C VAL A 490 -0.19 19.11 15.01
N ALA A 491 0.46 18.86 16.15
CA ALA A 491 0.69 17.48 16.58
C ALA A 491 -0.60 16.89 17.15
N SER A 492 -0.82 15.59 16.96
CA SER A 492 -2.08 14.91 17.31
C SER A 492 -1.84 13.59 18.04
N THR A 493 -2.56 13.38 19.13
CA THR A 493 -2.66 12.12 19.90
C THR A 493 -4.15 11.80 20.06
N PRO A 494 -4.60 10.53 20.02
CA PRO A 494 -3.87 9.28 19.84
C PRO A 494 -3.39 9.07 18.39
N VAL A 495 -2.50 8.10 18.23
CA VAL A 495 -1.95 7.70 16.94
C VAL A 495 -2.65 6.46 16.40
N TYR A 496 -2.66 6.33 15.07
CA TYR A 496 -2.92 5.06 14.39
C TYR A 496 -1.73 4.75 13.50
N LEU A 497 -0.99 3.69 13.81
CA LEU A 497 0.17 3.26 13.04
C LEU A 497 0.03 1.80 12.65
N GLY A 498 0.30 1.47 11.39
CA GLY A 498 0.50 0.10 10.97
C GLY A 498 1.72 -0.46 11.70
N LEU A 499 2.93 -0.07 11.29
CA LEU A 499 4.17 -0.37 12.01
C LEU A 499 4.63 0.87 12.79
N GLY A 500 4.99 0.73 14.06
CA GLY A 500 5.36 1.87 14.90
C GLY A 500 6.36 1.53 16.00
N PRO A 501 6.99 2.53 16.63
CA PRO A 501 7.86 2.34 17.79
C PRO A 501 7.15 1.61 18.93
N ALA A 502 7.87 0.77 19.66
CA ALA A 502 7.34 -0.03 20.79
C ALA A 502 6.69 0.84 21.86
N GLU A 503 7.16 2.08 22.04
CA GLU A 503 6.65 2.99 23.06
C GLU A 503 5.16 3.32 22.90
N TYR A 504 4.61 3.29 21.68
CA TYR A 504 3.16 3.47 21.45
C TYR A 504 2.32 2.22 21.79
N PHE A 505 2.99 1.09 22.00
CA PHE A 505 2.37 -0.23 22.17
C PHE A 505 2.59 -0.80 23.58
N ASP A 506 3.54 -0.23 24.33
CA ASP A 506 3.80 -0.57 25.72
C ASP A 506 2.68 -0.01 26.62
N LYS A 507 1.96 -0.91 27.29
CA LYS A 507 0.86 -0.54 28.21
C LYS A 507 1.31 0.31 29.40
N SER A 508 2.58 0.24 29.79
CA SER A 508 3.13 1.06 30.87
C SER A 508 3.41 2.51 30.45
N LEU A 509 3.52 2.75 29.14
CA LEU A 509 3.77 4.06 28.55
C LEU A 509 2.53 4.66 27.89
N ALA A 510 1.60 3.82 27.45
CA ALA A 510 0.33 4.25 26.87
C ALA A 510 -0.61 4.85 27.93
N MET A 511 -1.59 5.64 27.46
CA MET A 511 -2.62 6.20 28.32
C MET A 511 -3.39 5.08 29.05
N PRO A 512 -3.60 5.19 30.38
CA PRO A 512 -4.29 4.16 31.13
C PRO A 512 -5.79 4.12 30.80
N GLY A 513 -6.37 2.92 30.78
CA GLY A 513 -7.80 2.71 30.54
C GLY A 513 -8.27 3.00 29.11
N GLU A 514 -9.58 3.11 28.93
CA GLU A 514 -10.17 3.54 27.66
C GLU A 514 -9.99 5.05 27.46
N LEU A 515 -9.74 5.48 26.22
CA LEU A 515 -9.57 6.89 25.90
C LEU A 515 -10.83 7.68 26.29
N PRO A 516 -10.72 8.76 27.09
CA PRO A 516 -11.86 9.42 27.73
C PRO A 516 -12.61 10.35 26.77
N PHE A 517 -12.99 9.85 25.59
CA PHE A 517 -13.74 10.60 24.60
C PHE A 517 -15.23 10.52 24.90
N GLY A 518 -15.80 11.64 25.36
CA GLY A 518 -17.22 11.72 25.70
C GLY A 518 -17.59 11.10 27.05
N VAL A 519 -16.59 10.75 27.86
CA VAL A 519 -16.69 10.31 29.26
C VAL A 519 -15.69 11.10 30.12
N GLN A 520 -15.81 10.98 31.44
CA GLN A 520 -14.90 11.64 32.38
C GLN A 520 -13.52 10.97 32.37
N ALA A 521 -12.45 11.78 32.34
CA ALA A 521 -11.10 11.27 32.49
C ALA A 521 -10.77 11.02 33.97
N THR A 522 -9.96 10.00 34.24
CA THR A 522 -9.41 9.79 35.58
C THR A 522 -8.25 10.75 35.86
N SER A 523 -7.90 10.94 37.14
CA SER A 523 -6.71 11.74 37.51
C SER A 523 -5.42 11.19 36.90
N GLU A 524 -5.31 9.87 36.78
CA GLU A 524 -4.16 9.20 36.13
C GLU A 524 -4.09 9.49 34.63
N GLN A 525 -5.24 9.54 33.95
CA GLN A 525 -5.33 9.89 32.53
C GLN A 525 -4.95 11.35 32.28
N VAL A 526 -5.39 12.26 33.15
CA VAL A 526 -5.04 13.68 33.10
C VAL A 526 -3.54 13.89 33.34
N ASP A 527 -2.98 13.26 34.38
CA ASP A 527 -1.53 13.27 34.65
C ASP A 527 -0.74 12.74 33.44
N TRP A 528 -1.21 11.64 32.84
CA TRP A 528 -0.60 11.10 31.63
C TRP A 528 -0.63 12.11 30.47
N LEU A 529 -1.75 12.80 30.22
CA LEU A 529 -1.84 13.81 29.15
C LEU A 529 -0.88 14.99 29.40
N GLN A 530 -0.82 15.48 30.63
CA GLN A 530 0.06 16.58 31.04
C GLN A 530 1.54 16.21 30.86
N ARG A 531 1.94 15.01 31.31
CA ARG A 531 3.28 14.47 31.06
C ARG A 531 3.48 14.14 29.59
N ALA A 532 2.53 13.60 28.85
CA ALA A 532 2.68 13.38 27.40
C ALA A 532 2.89 14.71 26.62
N GLY A 533 2.72 15.86 27.27
CA GLY A 533 2.91 17.18 26.68
C GLY A 533 1.71 17.59 25.85
N VAL A 534 0.55 16.95 26.02
CA VAL A 534 -0.70 17.39 25.39
C VAL A 534 -1.03 18.77 25.93
N THR A 535 -1.16 19.74 25.04
CA THR A 535 -1.42 21.15 25.40
C THR A 535 -2.88 21.52 25.25
N HIS A 536 -3.60 20.85 24.35
CA HIS A 536 -4.94 21.24 23.93
C HIS A 536 -5.81 20.01 23.74
N LEU A 537 -7.11 20.16 23.99
CA LEU A 537 -8.14 19.15 23.78
C LEU A 537 -9.15 19.67 22.76
N LEU A 538 -9.51 18.86 21.78
CA LEU A 538 -10.61 19.15 20.86
C LEU A 538 -11.70 18.09 21.03
N THR A 539 -12.87 18.53 21.52
CA THR A 539 -13.98 17.64 21.84
C THR A 539 -15.24 18.02 21.08
N ARG A 540 -16.12 17.04 20.85
CA ARG A 540 -17.45 17.26 20.22
C ARG A 540 -18.57 17.58 21.20
N ARG A 541 -18.28 17.49 22.50
CA ARG A 541 -19.17 17.80 23.62
C ARG A 541 -18.40 18.64 24.64
N PRO A 542 -19.06 19.58 25.34
CA PRO A 542 -18.40 20.36 26.37
C PRO A 542 -17.88 19.45 27.48
N LEU A 543 -16.69 19.76 27.98
CA LEU A 543 -16.09 19.13 29.17
C LEU A 543 -16.63 19.80 30.43
N ASP A 544 -16.78 19.02 31.50
CA ASP A 544 -17.00 19.56 32.84
C ASP A 544 -15.66 20.08 33.39
N THR A 545 -15.52 21.40 33.48
CA THR A 545 -14.29 22.05 33.95
C THR A 545 -14.08 21.94 35.46
N ALA A 546 -15.05 21.42 36.22
CA ALA A 546 -14.82 21.05 37.62
C ALA A 546 -13.90 19.83 37.73
N ASP A 547 -13.97 18.92 36.75
CA ASP A 547 -13.27 17.63 36.75
C ASP A 547 -12.11 17.55 35.74
N TRP A 548 -12.15 18.37 34.69
CA TRP A 548 -11.03 18.55 33.76
C TRP A 548 -10.23 19.80 34.14
N PRO A 549 -8.91 19.71 34.40
CA PRO A 549 -8.06 20.89 34.54
C PRO A 549 -7.78 21.47 33.16
N ALA A 550 -8.84 22.00 32.54
CA ALA A 550 -8.81 22.50 31.19
C ALA A 550 -9.66 23.76 31.07
N THR A 551 -9.08 24.79 30.47
CA THR A 551 -9.74 26.08 30.26
C THR A 551 -10.30 26.15 28.85
N LEU A 552 -11.61 26.43 28.71
CA LEU A 552 -12.24 26.61 27.40
C LEU A 552 -11.65 27.84 26.70
N ILE A 553 -11.09 27.64 25.50
CA ILE A 553 -10.59 28.72 24.66
C ILE A 553 -11.73 29.26 23.80
N GLU A 554 -12.42 28.37 23.08
CA GLU A 554 -13.43 28.74 22.10
C GLU A 554 -14.35 27.57 21.78
N SER A 555 -15.61 27.88 21.49
CA SER A 555 -16.60 26.93 20.99
C SER A 555 -16.94 27.26 19.54
N PHE A 556 -17.03 26.21 18.72
CA PHE A 556 -17.29 26.31 17.29
C PHE A 556 -18.62 25.62 17.01
N ALA A 557 -19.62 26.40 16.61
CA ALA A 557 -20.94 25.88 16.28
C ALA A 557 -20.95 25.06 14.97
N SER A 558 -19.87 25.12 14.19
CA SER A 558 -19.65 24.33 12.99
C SER A 558 -18.21 24.42 12.50
N ASP A 559 -17.72 23.37 11.86
CA ASP A 559 -16.45 23.38 11.13
C ASP A 559 -16.62 22.59 9.81
N PRO A 560 -16.53 23.24 8.62
CA PRO A 560 -16.80 22.59 7.34
C PRO A 560 -15.87 21.41 7.01
N PHE A 561 -14.65 21.41 7.53
CA PHE A 561 -13.68 20.33 7.36
C PHE A 561 -14.01 19.17 8.29
N LEU A 562 -14.09 19.44 9.60
CA LEU A 562 -14.29 18.39 10.60
C LEU A 562 -15.69 17.75 10.50
N GLN A 563 -16.72 18.51 10.12
CA GLN A 563 -18.07 17.94 9.94
C GLN A 563 -18.10 16.84 8.89
N VAL A 564 -17.44 17.08 7.75
CA VAL A 564 -17.36 16.08 6.68
C VAL A 564 -16.45 14.92 7.10
N ALA A 565 -15.33 15.21 7.75
CA ALA A 565 -14.40 14.17 8.21
C ALA A 565 -15.04 13.16 9.19
N TYR A 566 -15.90 13.63 10.09
CA TYR A 566 -16.52 12.80 11.13
C TYR A 566 -17.83 12.13 10.74
N GLN A 567 -18.68 12.78 9.96
CA GLN A 567 -20.04 12.28 9.66
C GLN A 567 -20.45 12.45 8.20
N GLY A 568 -19.49 12.61 7.27
CA GLY A 568 -19.79 12.83 5.86
C GLY A 568 -20.52 14.16 5.56
N GLY A 569 -20.83 14.96 6.59
CA GLY A 569 -21.56 16.22 6.49
C GLY A 569 -23.04 16.15 6.89
N ASP A 570 -23.57 14.97 7.23
CA ASP A 570 -25.03 14.78 7.38
C ASP A 570 -25.63 15.37 8.66
N ARG A 571 -24.83 15.60 9.71
CA ARG A 571 -25.29 16.26 10.93
C ARG A 571 -24.34 17.35 11.36
N ARG A 572 -24.93 18.43 11.87
CA ARG A 572 -24.17 19.53 12.46
C ARG A 572 -23.45 19.03 13.71
N LEU A 573 -22.13 19.16 13.69
CA LEU A 573 -21.26 18.93 14.85
C LEU A 573 -20.79 20.26 15.42
N ASN A 574 -20.79 20.34 16.75
CA ASN A 574 -20.14 21.39 17.52
C ASN A 574 -18.77 20.90 17.96
N PHE A 575 -17.83 21.83 18.09
CA PHE A 575 -16.48 21.54 18.58
C PHE A 575 -16.12 22.51 19.70
N PHE A 576 -15.38 22.02 20.68
CA PHE A 576 -14.94 22.79 21.83
C PHE A 576 -13.43 22.62 21.97
N LEU A 577 -12.70 23.73 21.93
CA LEU A 577 -11.25 23.75 22.05
C LEU A 577 -10.88 24.21 23.46
N TYR A 578 -10.14 23.38 24.17
CA TYR A 578 -9.65 23.66 25.52
C TYR A 578 -8.12 23.71 25.54
N ARG A 579 -7.56 24.56 26.40
CA ARG A 579 -6.18 24.44 26.88
C ARG A 579 -6.15 23.45 28.04
N LEU A 580 -5.22 22.50 28.05
CA LEU A 580 -4.99 21.62 29.19
C LEU A 580 -4.01 22.32 30.15
N ASP A 581 -4.46 22.57 31.36
CA ASP A 581 -3.66 23.21 32.40
C ASP A 581 -2.62 22.23 32.94
N GLY A 582 -1.46 22.72 33.39
CA GLY A 582 -0.39 21.88 33.94
C GLY A 582 0.36 21.04 32.91
N SER A 583 0.08 21.19 31.61
CA SER A 583 0.83 20.52 30.55
C SER A 583 2.30 20.93 30.55
N ARG A 584 3.21 19.96 30.40
CA ARG A 584 4.64 20.26 30.20
C ARG A 584 4.98 20.70 28.77
N GLY A 585 4.01 20.64 27.85
CA GLY A 585 4.18 21.00 26.45
C GLY A 585 5.24 20.18 25.71
N ARG A 586 5.81 20.79 24.66
CA ARG A 586 6.79 20.12 23.79
C ARG A 586 8.20 20.09 24.34
N LEU A 587 8.64 21.18 24.97
CA LEU A 587 9.97 21.34 25.55
C LEU A 587 9.83 21.90 26.95
N SER A 588 10.41 21.24 27.95
CA SER A 588 10.36 21.67 29.35
C SER A 588 11.54 21.14 30.15
N TRP A 589 11.80 21.77 31.29
CA TRP A 589 12.74 21.26 32.27
C TRP A 589 12.06 20.18 33.13
N LEU A 590 12.73 19.05 33.38
CA LEU A 590 12.14 17.93 34.13
C LEU A 590 11.75 18.32 35.56
N LYS A 591 12.55 19.19 36.19
CA LYS A 591 12.26 19.79 37.49
C LYS A 591 12.23 21.30 37.31
N ASN A 592 11.08 21.91 37.57
CA ASN A 592 10.94 23.36 37.54
C ASN A 592 11.69 23.98 38.72
N ALA A 593 12.55 24.95 38.43
CA ALA A 593 13.24 25.81 39.39
C ALA A 593 13.10 27.26 38.91
N GLU A 594 13.32 28.23 39.82
CA GLU A 594 13.33 29.64 39.45
C GLU A 594 14.47 29.96 38.47
N GLY A 595 14.21 30.82 37.48
CA GLY A 595 15.20 31.24 36.49
C GLY A 595 15.43 30.25 35.34
N LEU A 596 14.51 29.33 35.09
CA LEU A 596 14.56 28.40 33.97
C LEU A 596 13.74 28.92 32.78
N SER A 597 14.33 29.00 31.59
CA SER A 597 13.61 29.27 30.34
C SER A 597 14.00 28.24 29.28
N ALA A 598 13.03 27.84 28.44
CA ALA A 598 13.28 26.93 27.32
C ALA A 598 12.34 27.27 26.16
N LYS A 599 12.90 27.52 24.98
CA LYS A 599 12.14 27.88 23.78
C LYS A 599 12.69 27.17 22.56
N ILE A 600 11.81 26.53 21.80
CA ILE A 600 12.16 25.98 20.49
C ILE A 600 12.32 27.15 19.51
N THR A 601 13.50 27.28 18.92
CA THR A 601 13.83 28.31 17.92
C THR A 601 13.75 27.80 16.49
N GLY A 602 13.86 26.48 16.28
CA GLY A 602 13.69 25.84 14.99
C GLY A 602 13.16 24.42 15.12
N TYR A 603 12.19 24.05 14.28
CA TYR A 603 11.64 22.70 14.26
C TYR A 603 11.37 22.26 12.82
N THR A 604 12.19 21.35 12.31
CA THR A 604 11.96 20.65 11.04
C THR A 604 11.67 19.16 11.28
N ALA A 605 11.42 18.40 10.22
CA ALA A 605 11.26 16.95 10.33
C ALA A 605 12.49 16.30 11.01
N ASN A 606 13.70 16.67 10.57
CA ASN A 606 14.94 15.96 10.93
C ASN A 606 15.79 16.70 11.97
N GLN A 607 15.36 17.88 12.45
CA GLN A 607 16.13 18.68 13.39
C GLN A 607 15.23 19.52 14.30
N VAL A 608 15.59 19.62 15.57
CA VAL A 608 14.97 20.52 16.55
C VAL A 608 16.08 21.34 17.20
N THR A 609 15.91 22.66 17.22
CA THR A 609 16.84 23.62 17.86
C THR A 609 16.09 24.40 18.92
N ALA A 610 16.71 24.54 20.09
CA ALA A 610 16.12 25.25 21.22
C ALA A 610 17.17 26.11 21.93
N THR A 611 16.75 27.28 22.39
CA THR A 611 17.52 28.14 23.29
C THR A 611 17.01 27.93 24.71
N VAL A 612 17.92 27.68 25.64
CA VAL A 612 17.59 27.42 27.02
C VAL A 612 18.47 28.24 27.96
N GLU A 613 17.92 28.59 29.11
CA GLU A 613 18.63 29.32 30.17
C GLU A 613 18.38 28.62 31.50
N SER A 614 19.45 28.40 32.26
CA SER A 614 19.38 27.83 33.60
C SER A 614 20.50 28.32 34.50
N ALA A 615 20.15 28.84 35.67
CA ALA A 615 21.13 29.28 36.68
C ALA A 615 21.90 28.13 37.34
N ARG A 616 21.36 26.89 37.33
CA ARG A 616 21.95 25.72 38.02
C ARG A 616 22.17 24.51 37.11
N GLY A 617 21.90 24.68 35.82
CA GLY A 617 21.77 23.55 34.89
C GLY A 617 20.52 22.72 35.18
N GLY A 618 20.36 21.62 34.46
CA GLY A 618 19.25 20.70 34.68
C GLY A 618 18.98 19.78 33.50
N ARG A 619 18.00 18.90 33.67
CA ARG A 619 17.57 18.00 32.61
C ARG A 619 16.49 18.66 31.76
N LEU A 620 16.83 18.93 30.51
CA LEU A 620 15.90 19.41 29.50
C LEU A 620 15.23 18.21 28.82
N VAL A 621 13.91 18.28 28.64
CA VAL A 621 13.08 17.21 28.08
C VAL A 621 12.35 17.73 26.84
N LEU A 622 12.47 17.00 25.74
CA LEU A 622 11.68 17.19 24.52
C LEU A 622 10.70 16.02 24.42
N THR A 623 9.39 16.31 24.45
CA THR A 623 8.30 15.30 24.50
C THR A 623 8.02 14.60 23.17
N ASP A 624 9.10 14.28 22.46
CA ASP A 624 9.12 13.44 21.30
C ASP A 624 9.96 12.19 21.59
N LEU A 625 9.72 11.12 20.85
CA LEU A 625 10.26 9.80 21.16
C LEU A 625 11.80 9.77 21.14
N ALA A 626 12.38 9.14 22.16
CA ALA A 626 13.78 8.73 22.19
C ALA A 626 14.00 7.50 21.30
N TYR A 627 14.20 7.74 19.99
CA TYR A 627 14.36 6.70 18.97
C TYR A 627 15.80 6.64 18.41
N PRO A 628 16.33 5.46 18.02
CA PRO A 628 17.63 5.32 17.37
C PRO A 628 17.81 6.23 16.15
N GLY A 629 18.98 6.86 16.02
CA GLY A 629 19.31 7.79 14.94
C GLY A 629 19.19 9.27 15.32
N TRP A 630 18.62 9.59 16.49
CA TRP A 630 18.70 10.94 17.06
C TRP A 630 20.03 11.13 17.81
N SER A 631 20.63 12.31 17.62
CA SER A 631 21.80 12.80 18.37
C SER A 631 21.50 14.18 18.92
N VAL A 632 22.14 14.56 20.03
CA VAL A 632 21.96 15.86 20.67
C VAL A 632 23.30 16.57 20.83
N ARG A 633 23.28 17.89 20.68
CA ARG A 633 24.42 18.78 20.89
C ARG A 633 24.03 19.92 21.82
N VAL A 634 24.97 20.36 22.65
CA VAL A 634 24.86 21.57 23.48
C VAL A 634 25.99 22.49 23.07
N ASP A 635 25.66 23.68 22.57
CA ASP A 635 26.60 24.66 22.00
C ASP A 635 27.53 24.09 20.91
N GLY A 636 26.99 23.19 20.09
CA GLY A 636 27.71 22.54 18.99
C GLY A 636 28.49 21.28 19.38
N GLU A 637 28.76 21.07 20.67
CA GLU A 637 29.45 19.89 21.19
C GLU A 637 28.49 18.71 21.39
N VAL A 638 28.94 17.49 21.12
CA VAL A 638 28.12 16.27 21.26
C VAL A 638 27.83 16.03 22.74
N ALA A 639 26.54 15.85 23.07
CA ALA A 639 26.07 15.56 24.42
C ALA A 639 25.37 14.19 24.49
N GLU A 640 25.29 13.64 25.70
CA GLU A 640 24.61 12.36 25.94
C GLU A 640 23.09 12.55 25.92
N SER A 641 22.41 11.80 25.05
CA SER A 641 20.96 11.77 24.99
C SER A 641 20.41 10.84 26.07
N VAL A 642 19.57 11.38 26.94
CA VAL A 642 18.95 10.63 28.04
C VAL A 642 17.52 10.29 27.70
N ARG A 643 17.09 9.06 28.01
CA ARG A 643 15.68 8.65 27.91
C ARG A 643 14.94 9.02 29.19
N VAL A 644 13.88 9.82 29.06
CA VAL A 644 13.07 10.34 30.15
C VAL A 644 11.71 9.65 30.13
N GLU A 645 11.26 9.14 31.29
CA GLU A 645 9.98 8.43 31.45
C GLU A 645 9.80 7.26 30.46
N GLY A 646 10.89 6.58 30.10
CA GLY A 646 10.86 5.45 29.18
C GLY A 646 10.56 5.77 27.72
N MET A 647 10.10 6.99 27.40
CA MET A 647 9.58 7.35 26.07
C MET A 647 10.27 8.57 25.45
N PHE A 648 10.57 9.62 26.23
CA PHE A 648 10.96 10.92 25.71
C PHE A 648 12.46 11.12 25.66
N ARG A 649 12.93 12.01 24.79
CA ARG A 649 14.34 12.39 24.71
C ARG A 649 14.64 13.57 25.63
N GLY A 650 15.82 13.56 26.23
CA GLY A 650 16.31 14.64 27.05
C GLY A 650 17.83 14.76 27.00
N VAL A 651 18.34 15.83 27.59
CA VAL A 651 19.78 16.10 27.72
C VAL A 651 20.01 16.90 28.99
N ASP A 652 21.12 16.63 29.67
CA ASP A 652 21.55 17.43 30.81
C ASP A 652 22.32 18.65 30.29
N VAL A 653 21.82 19.85 30.64
CA VAL A 653 22.37 21.13 30.22
C VAL A 653 23.08 21.77 31.41
N PRO A 654 24.32 22.28 31.25
CA PRO A 654 25.04 22.97 32.31
C PRO A 654 24.39 24.33 32.68
N PRO A 655 24.84 24.98 33.76
CA PRO A 655 24.43 26.34 34.08
C PRO A 655 24.86 27.33 33.01
N GLY A 656 23.96 28.21 32.59
CA GLY A 656 24.21 29.24 31.58
C GLY A 656 23.07 29.37 30.56
N SER A 657 23.36 30.09 29.48
CA SER A 657 22.53 30.16 28.28
C SER A 657 23.15 29.26 27.22
N HIS A 658 22.35 28.36 26.68
CA HIS A 658 22.83 27.31 25.78
C HIS A 658 21.89 27.14 24.58
N GLU A 659 22.48 26.77 23.44
CA GLU A 659 21.74 26.24 22.30
C GLU A 659 21.78 24.71 22.31
N VAL A 660 20.61 24.09 22.33
CA VAL A 660 20.45 22.65 22.26
C VAL A 660 19.90 22.26 20.90
N THR A 661 20.62 21.39 20.18
CA THR A 661 20.22 20.91 18.87
C THR A 661 20.11 19.40 18.83
N TRP A 662 18.93 18.88 18.49
CA TRP A 662 18.71 17.48 18.16
C TRP A 662 18.69 17.28 16.65
N ILE A 663 19.40 16.26 16.16
CA ILE A 663 19.48 15.93 14.72
C ILE A 663 19.16 14.45 14.52
N TYR A 664 18.26 14.17 13.57
CA TYR A 664 17.89 12.83 13.16
C TYR A 664 18.62 12.40 11.88
N ARG A 665 19.54 11.45 12.01
CA ARG A 665 20.32 10.86 10.91
C ARG A 665 20.46 9.35 11.13
N PRO A 666 19.42 8.55 10.80
CA PRO A 666 19.43 7.12 11.04
C PRO A 666 20.44 6.39 10.16
N THR A 667 21.31 5.59 10.78
CA THR A 667 22.34 4.79 10.10
C THR A 667 21.72 3.78 9.12
N SER A 668 20.54 3.24 9.43
CA SER A 668 19.83 2.29 8.57
C SER A 668 19.49 2.87 7.19
N VAL A 669 19.12 4.16 7.11
CA VAL A 669 18.84 4.84 5.84
C VAL A 669 20.13 5.01 5.04
N ILE A 670 21.23 5.39 5.69
CA ILE A 670 22.54 5.59 5.04
C ILE A 670 23.06 4.26 4.49
N VAL A 671 23.09 3.21 5.31
CA VAL A 671 23.52 1.86 4.89
C VAL A 671 22.60 1.34 3.78
N GLY A 672 21.30 1.54 3.91
CA GLY A 672 20.32 1.16 2.90
C GLY A 672 20.58 1.84 1.55
N ALA A 673 20.85 3.16 1.56
CA ALA A 673 21.21 3.91 0.36
C ALA A 673 22.50 3.41 -0.29
N VAL A 674 23.54 3.11 0.50
CA VAL A 674 24.80 2.53 0.00
C VAL A 674 24.55 1.15 -0.65
N LEU A 675 23.79 0.27 0.01
CA LEU A 675 23.48 -1.06 -0.55
C LEU A 675 22.64 -0.95 -1.83
N THR A 676 21.71 0.00 -1.90
CA THR A 676 20.95 0.29 -3.11
C THR A 676 21.85 0.75 -4.25
N ALA A 677 22.80 1.67 -4.00
CA ALA A 677 23.75 2.13 -5.00
C ALA A 677 24.68 0.99 -5.48
N VAL A 678 25.24 0.20 -4.56
CA VAL A 678 26.08 -0.95 -4.90
C VAL A 678 25.30 -1.98 -5.73
N SER A 679 24.07 -2.31 -5.33
CA SER A 679 23.21 -3.25 -6.06
C SER A 679 22.91 -2.76 -7.47
N LEU A 680 22.65 -1.47 -7.64
CA LEU A 680 22.45 -0.86 -8.96
C LEU A 680 23.71 -0.95 -9.83
N VAL A 681 24.88 -0.63 -9.27
CA VAL A 681 26.17 -0.72 -9.98
C VAL A 681 26.46 -2.17 -10.39
N LEU A 682 26.26 -3.13 -9.50
CA LEU A 682 26.45 -4.55 -9.79
C LEU A 682 25.50 -5.04 -10.89
N LEU A 683 24.24 -4.64 -10.83
CA LEU A 683 23.20 -5.01 -11.81
C LEU A 683 23.49 -4.42 -13.19
N VAL A 684 23.83 -3.12 -13.26
CA VAL A 684 24.21 -2.44 -14.51
C VAL A 684 25.53 -3.01 -15.05
N GLY A 685 26.53 -3.20 -14.20
CA GLY A 685 27.82 -3.79 -14.58
C GLY A 685 27.67 -5.22 -15.11
N ALA A 686 26.88 -6.06 -14.43
CA ALA A 686 26.54 -7.39 -14.89
C ALA A 686 25.81 -7.36 -16.23
N CYS A 687 24.94 -6.37 -16.47
CA CYS A 687 24.34 -6.18 -17.79
C CYS A 687 25.35 -5.74 -18.84
N LEU A 688 26.21 -4.77 -18.59
CA LEU A 688 27.18 -4.28 -19.58
C LEU A 688 28.21 -5.34 -19.98
N VAL A 689 28.72 -6.10 -19.00
CA VAL A 689 29.67 -7.20 -19.23
C VAL A 689 28.96 -8.43 -19.78
N GLY A 690 27.81 -8.76 -19.21
CA GLY A 690 26.98 -9.91 -19.57
C GLY A 690 26.36 -9.77 -20.96
N ARG A 691 26.04 -8.56 -21.42
CA ARG A 691 25.52 -8.32 -22.77
C ARG A 691 26.43 -8.92 -23.84
N ARG A 692 27.75 -8.85 -23.67
CA ARG A 692 28.70 -9.45 -24.60
C ARG A 692 28.77 -10.97 -24.48
N ARG A 693 28.74 -11.58 -23.30
CA ARG A 693 28.92 -13.05 -23.16
C ARG A 693 27.62 -13.85 -23.14
N PHE A 694 26.55 -13.29 -22.60
CA PHE A 694 25.26 -13.95 -22.40
C PHE A 694 24.38 -13.85 -23.65
N GLU A 695 24.41 -12.71 -24.37
CA GLU A 695 23.68 -12.53 -25.62
C GLU A 695 24.43 -13.16 -26.81
N LEU A 696 25.76 -13.08 -26.90
CA LEU A 696 26.51 -13.77 -27.98
C LEU A 696 26.29 -15.29 -27.97
N VAL A 697 26.25 -15.94 -26.79
CA VAL A 697 25.95 -17.38 -26.69
C VAL A 697 24.52 -17.72 -27.17
N TRP A 698 23.59 -16.76 -27.13
CA TRP A 698 22.20 -16.95 -27.51
C TRP A 698 21.88 -16.50 -28.95
N ASP A 699 22.59 -15.50 -29.49
CA ASP A 699 22.40 -14.93 -30.84
C ASP A 699 23.30 -15.59 -31.92
N GLU A 700 24.38 -16.29 -31.56
CA GLU A 700 25.26 -17.01 -32.53
C GLU A 700 24.68 -18.36 -33.05
N ALA A 701 23.35 -18.51 -33.19
CA ALA A 701 22.78 -19.66 -33.91
C ALA A 701 21.45 -19.41 -34.61
#